data_AF-L1LFS9-F1
#
_entry.id   AF-L1LFS9-F1
#
_cell.length_a   1.000
_cell.length_b   1.000
_cell.length_c   1.000
_cell.angle_alpha   90.00
_cell.angle_beta   90.00
_cell.angle_gamma   90.00
#
_symmetry.space_group_name_H-M   'P 1'
#
loop_
_entity.id
_entity.type
_entity.pdbx_description
1 polymer ?
#
loop_
_entity_poly.entity_id
_entity_poly.type
_entity_poly.pdbx_seq_one_letter_code
_entity_poly.pdbx_strand_id
1 'polypeptide(L)'
;MSNETDTDSERKLVDIDISQAQDNGSYTDTCNNTINIHKVDNKPEKGYKRYTHIPLTGSYSISGINYSGEKQGGIDLSGDYKKKVTVYYLSYDVTNALPLIVGLEKDWGNNYYYYTRTNLSIFSSWKDEGVEVTSENQLLSKLTAITSQLHELVVLNLTETNDTYFANGDPRSHPETNTDTTISVSFSETIHTIYKRYKHSPVTKDISAIRLLSTKTTSTNIPFESPIYRNEYSEAHVYFWEGDNRHRNPLLLELKLTTSTFHSYYILSDGETDKKWKTESGITANTLRENLNKQNCGRNSAHIVKISEKGSSGGGTSYNCPSCSLKQVRVTKYDASDYSYSHHISEGFSRFEDKKTEHTGFTFTARIYSVYVYWYPSGPEGIPLLIYLQESNKWYQRQTLDSTKWTDVPRDKKPSDYKDDPTKIQGLLKDILPTVTINVGEGKQLTSGGSGEYEDPSGEGEEKEQIKVTRKDIEVDGGTVKYTSFTHCILKKDGFILGGIKYDESTTLSGITSSDILKHVTAYYYKGVSNFKFEDLLMIGFEKRGACSNNYAYYSRDDKGSTWTLLPDQKSELENPGLTQKLTEIKKKLEAEKNKSQNGAAGGHSSASSQNFGDRILKFIKSYPAEIGITGGLATVVTIVGIVKKFWGTIATILITSV
;
A
#
# COMPACT_ATOMS: atom_id res chain seq x y z
N MET A 1 -80.43 -39.45 19.24
CA MET A 1 -79.54 -38.42 19.79
C MET A 1 -78.14 -38.99 19.83
N SER A 2 -77.45 -38.91 18.70
CA SER A 2 -76.04 -39.24 18.55
C SER A 2 -75.28 -37.92 18.64
N ASN A 3 -74.53 -37.72 19.73
CA ASN A 3 -73.56 -36.64 19.84
C ASN A 3 -72.43 -36.95 18.85
N GLU A 4 -72.54 -36.43 17.62
CA GLU A 4 -71.35 -36.18 16.80
C GLU A 4 -70.53 -35.15 17.56
N THR A 5 -69.54 -35.62 18.30
CA THR A 5 -68.42 -34.80 18.73
C THR A 5 -67.72 -34.36 17.46
N ASP A 6 -68.00 -33.13 17.05
CA ASP A 6 -67.27 -32.38 16.05
C ASP A 6 -65.80 -32.40 16.45
N THR A 7 -65.04 -33.34 15.90
CA THR A 7 -63.59 -33.37 16.03
C THR A 7 -63.12 -32.21 15.19
N ASP A 8 -63.02 -31.03 15.80
CA ASP A 8 -62.32 -29.85 15.28
C ASP A 8 -60.92 -30.33 14.92
N SER A 9 -60.77 -30.76 13.67
CA SER A 9 -59.56 -31.34 13.12
C SER A 9 -58.44 -30.36 13.39
N GLU A 10 -57.39 -30.78 14.09
CA GLU A 10 -56.28 -29.93 14.55
C GLU A 10 -55.89 -28.92 13.46
N ARG A 11 -56.35 -27.67 13.63
CA ARG A 11 -56.07 -26.60 12.66
C ARG A 11 -54.58 -26.35 12.68
N LYS A 12 -53.94 -26.38 11.52
CA LYS A 12 -52.51 -26.11 11.42
C LYS A 12 -52.25 -24.62 11.68
N LEU A 13 -51.35 -24.33 12.59
CA LEU A 13 -50.87 -22.96 12.80
C LEU A 13 -49.83 -22.63 11.72
N VAL A 14 -49.99 -21.49 11.06
CA VAL A 14 -49.13 -21.04 9.96
C VAL A 14 -48.49 -19.70 10.30
N ASP A 15 -47.17 -19.64 10.13
CA ASP A 15 -46.39 -18.42 10.33
C ASP A 15 -45.98 -17.83 8.97
N ILE A 16 -46.41 -16.60 8.70
CA ILE A 16 -46.15 -15.92 7.42
C ILE A 16 -44.93 -15.00 7.57
N ASP A 17 -43.83 -15.29 6.88
CA ASP A 17 -42.72 -14.35 6.75
C ASP A 17 -42.93 -13.43 5.54
N ILE A 18 -43.31 -12.18 5.81
CA ILE A 18 -43.58 -11.16 4.79
C ILE A 18 -42.33 -10.62 4.09
N SER A 19 -41.10 -10.97 4.54
CA SER A 19 -39.88 -10.65 3.79
C SER A 19 -39.62 -11.60 2.61
N GLN A 20 -40.30 -12.74 2.57
CA GLN A 20 -40.23 -13.68 1.45
C GLN A 20 -40.97 -13.12 0.24
N ALA A 21 -40.22 -12.79 -0.81
CA ALA A 21 -40.74 -11.99 -1.91
C ALA A 21 -40.31 -12.49 -3.30
N GLN A 22 -40.02 -13.79 -3.41
CA GLN A 22 -39.76 -14.42 -4.69
C GLN A 22 -41.06 -14.46 -5.51
N ASP A 23 -41.04 -13.83 -6.67
CA ASP A 23 -42.21 -13.77 -7.57
C ASP A 23 -42.61 -15.17 -8.03
N ASN A 24 -43.89 -15.52 -7.83
CA ASN A 24 -44.46 -16.86 -8.03
C ASN A 24 -43.67 -17.98 -7.31
N GLY A 25 -42.98 -17.62 -6.22
CA GLY A 25 -42.25 -18.55 -5.39
C GLY A 25 -43.13 -19.22 -4.35
N SER A 26 -42.53 -20.16 -3.63
CA SER A 26 -43.10 -20.74 -2.42
C SER A 26 -42.00 -20.90 -1.38
N TYR A 27 -42.35 -20.83 -0.11
CA TYR A 27 -41.44 -21.16 0.99
C TYR A 27 -42.16 -22.01 2.02
N THR A 28 -41.37 -22.55 2.95
CA THR A 28 -41.87 -23.34 4.06
C THR A 28 -41.65 -22.57 5.35
N ASP A 29 -42.68 -22.45 6.18
CA ASP A 29 -42.54 -21.83 7.51
C ASP A 29 -41.82 -22.77 8.49
N THR A 30 -41.66 -22.31 9.74
CA THR A 30 -41.02 -23.09 10.81
C THR A 30 -41.82 -24.34 11.22
N CYS A 31 -43.09 -24.42 10.82
CA CYS A 31 -44.01 -25.52 11.11
C CYS A 31 -44.19 -26.48 9.92
N ASN A 32 -43.35 -26.36 8.89
CA ASN A 32 -43.41 -27.15 7.66
C ASN A 32 -44.69 -26.95 6.83
N ASN A 33 -45.37 -25.81 6.96
CA ASN A 33 -46.45 -25.43 6.06
C ASN A 33 -45.87 -24.78 4.80
N THR A 34 -46.41 -25.13 3.62
CA THR A 34 -46.04 -24.48 2.35
C THR A 34 -46.88 -23.24 2.12
N ILE A 35 -46.23 -22.13 1.78
CA ILE A 35 -46.86 -20.84 1.49
C ILE A 35 -46.45 -20.40 0.09
N ASN A 36 -47.44 -20.16 -0.76
CA ASN A 36 -47.24 -19.59 -2.09
C ASN A 36 -47.22 -18.07 -2.03
N ILE A 37 -46.40 -17.45 -2.87
CA ILE A 37 -46.28 -16.00 -3.00
C ILE A 37 -46.73 -15.58 -4.39
N HIS A 38 -47.63 -14.62 -4.47
CA HIS A 38 -48.05 -14.00 -5.73
C HIS A 38 -47.74 -12.50 -5.71
N LYS A 39 -46.86 -12.05 -6.61
CA LYS A 39 -46.52 -10.63 -6.77
C LYS A 39 -47.47 -9.96 -7.77
N VAL A 40 -47.88 -8.73 -7.48
CA VAL A 40 -48.55 -7.85 -8.45
C VAL A 40 -47.93 -6.47 -8.39
N ASP A 41 -47.35 -6.03 -9.50
CA ASP A 41 -46.85 -4.66 -9.65
C ASP A 41 -48.01 -3.69 -9.91
N ASN A 42 -47.81 -2.43 -9.55
CA ASN A 42 -48.81 -1.35 -9.69
C ASN A 42 -50.11 -1.65 -8.93
N LYS A 43 -49.99 -2.18 -7.71
CA LYS A 43 -51.11 -2.42 -6.81
C LYS A 43 -50.88 -1.81 -5.42
N PRO A 44 -51.86 -1.06 -4.87
CA PRO A 44 -53.20 -0.79 -5.43
C PRO A 44 -53.18 0.16 -6.64
N GLU A 45 -52.10 0.94 -6.80
CA GLU A 45 -51.87 1.96 -7.83
C GLU A 45 -50.40 1.86 -8.29
N LYS A 46 -50.05 2.58 -9.36
CA LYS A 46 -48.64 2.80 -9.75
C LYS A 46 -47.81 3.36 -8.60
N GLY A 47 -46.54 2.99 -8.57
CA GLY A 47 -45.62 3.36 -7.49
C GLY A 47 -45.55 2.36 -6.34
N TYR A 48 -46.45 1.38 -6.32
CA TYR A 48 -46.51 0.32 -5.31
C TYR A 48 -46.47 -1.07 -5.94
N LYS A 49 -46.12 -2.06 -5.11
CA LYS A 49 -46.23 -3.48 -5.45
C LYS A 49 -46.80 -4.24 -4.26
N ARG A 50 -47.47 -5.34 -4.56
CA ARG A 50 -48.19 -6.17 -3.60
C ARG A 50 -47.68 -7.60 -3.66
N TYR A 51 -47.48 -8.22 -2.51
CA TYR A 51 -47.25 -9.66 -2.39
C TYR A 51 -48.38 -10.30 -1.59
N THR A 52 -48.90 -11.41 -2.10
CA THR A 52 -49.95 -12.19 -1.44
C THR A 52 -49.40 -13.55 -1.05
N HIS A 53 -49.36 -13.83 0.25
CA HIS A 53 -48.92 -15.07 0.86
C HIS A 53 -50.13 -15.97 1.14
N ILE A 54 -50.18 -17.13 0.49
CA ILE A 54 -51.32 -18.06 0.50
C ILE A 54 -50.83 -19.42 1.03
N PRO A 55 -51.19 -19.81 2.25
CA PRO A 55 -50.92 -21.16 2.74
C PRO A 55 -51.63 -22.22 1.90
N LEU A 56 -50.91 -23.27 1.50
CA LEU A 56 -51.44 -24.40 0.73
C LEU A 56 -51.89 -25.59 1.58
N THR A 57 -51.72 -25.50 2.90
CA THR A 57 -52.17 -26.54 3.83
C THR A 57 -53.69 -26.51 3.97
N GLY A 58 -54.29 -27.58 4.50
CA GLY A 58 -55.76 -27.76 4.61
C GLY A 58 -56.45 -26.72 5.50
N SER A 59 -57.16 -27.13 6.55
CA SER A 59 -57.65 -26.15 7.53
C SER A 59 -56.45 -25.57 8.31
N TYR A 60 -56.21 -24.27 8.20
CA TYR A 60 -55.10 -23.58 8.89
C TYR A 60 -55.56 -22.33 9.63
N SER A 61 -54.71 -21.74 10.47
CA SER A 61 -54.91 -20.41 11.04
C SER A 61 -53.59 -19.66 11.03
N ILE A 62 -53.59 -18.40 10.61
CA ILE A 62 -52.39 -17.56 10.66
C ILE A 62 -52.08 -17.22 12.12
N SER A 63 -51.01 -17.80 12.67
CA SER A 63 -50.58 -17.66 14.07
C SER A 63 -49.52 -16.59 14.28
N GLY A 64 -48.81 -16.24 13.21
CA GLY A 64 -47.67 -15.34 13.27
C GLY A 64 -47.44 -14.62 11.94
N ILE A 65 -47.02 -13.38 12.05
CA ILE A 65 -46.49 -12.61 10.93
C ILE A 65 -45.07 -12.21 11.31
N ASN A 66 -44.11 -12.64 10.51
CA ASN A 66 -42.70 -12.44 10.71
C ASN A 66 -42.15 -11.57 9.58
N TYR A 67 -41.03 -10.90 9.81
CA TYR A 67 -40.26 -10.24 8.77
C TYR A 67 -38.80 -10.65 8.96
N SER A 68 -38.25 -11.41 8.02
CA SER A 68 -36.91 -12.01 8.12
C SER A 68 -36.75 -12.84 9.39
N GLY A 69 -37.75 -13.69 9.66
CA GLY A 69 -37.81 -14.54 10.84
C GLY A 69 -38.19 -13.84 12.17
N GLU A 70 -38.27 -12.51 12.21
CA GLU A 70 -38.63 -11.79 13.44
C GLU A 70 -40.13 -11.48 13.52
N LYS A 71 -40.78 -11.92 14.60
CA LYS A 71 -42.23 -11.71 14.82
C LYS A 71 -42.58 -10.23 14.90
N GLN A 72 -43.58 -9.83 14.12
CA GLN A 72 -44.09 -8.47 14.02
C GLN A 72 -45.20 -8.24 15.07
N GLY A 73 -45.00 -7.25 15.95
CA GLY A 73 -45.93 -6.93 17.04
C GLY A 73 -47.02 -5.92 16.68
N GLY A 74 -48.18 -5.98 17.33
CA GLY A 74 -49.30 -5.05 17.12
C GLY A 74 -50.29 -5.45 16.03
N ILE A 75 -50.10 -6.61 15.40
CA ILE A 75 -51.10 -7.20 14.50
C ILE A 75 -51.97 -8.15 15.32
N ASP A 76 -53.27 -7.90 15.37
CA ASP A 76 -54.21 -8.76 16.09
C ASP A 76 -54.55 -10.00 15.24
N LEU A 77 -54.02 -11.14 15.68
CA LEU A 77 -54.23 -12.46 15.08
C LEU A 77 -55.27 -13.30 15.86
N SER A 78 -56.04 -12.70 16.77
CA SER A 78 -57.06 -13.42 17.56
C SER A 78 -58.29 -13.85 16.76
N GLY A 79 -58.43 -13.37 15.51
CA GLY A 79 -59.53 -13.72 14.60
C GLY A 79 -59.28 -14.99 13.78
N ASP A 80 -60.35 -15.53 13.18
CA ASP A 80 -60.30 -16.63 12.20
C ASP A 80 -59.73 -16.13 10.84
N TYR A 81 -58.42 -15.87 10.79
CA TYR A 81 -57.68 -15.50 9.58
C TYR A 81 -57.14 -16.77 8.89
N LYS A 82 -57.93 -17.40 8.00
CA LYS A 82 -57.55 -18.65 7.32
C LYS A 82 -57.52 -18.56 5.79
N LYS A 83 -57.22 -17.37 5.24
CA LYS A 83 -57.14 -17.19 3.77
C LYS A 83 -55.79 -16.72 3.24
N LYS A 84 -55.36 -15.50 3.54
CA LYS A 84 -54.10 -14.95 3.00
C LYS A 84 -53.63 -13.72 3.76
N VAL A 85 -52.32 -13.50 3.69
CA VAL A 85 -51.68 -12.26 4.13
C VAL A 85 -51.19 -11.51 2.91
N THR A 86 -51.50 -10.23 2.84
CA THR A 86 -51.07 -9.34 1.76
C THR A 86 -50.12 -8.30 2.32
N VAL A 87 -49.02 -7.99 1.65
CA VAL A 87 -48.10 -6.94 2.05
C VAL A 87 -47.80 -5.99 0.89
N TYR A 88 -47.75 -4.69 1.17
CA TYR A 88 -47.50 -3.65 0.18
C TYR A 88 -46.14 -2.99 0.41
N TYR A 89 -45.41 -2.77 -0.68
CA TYR A 89 -44.09 -2.15 -0.71
C TYR A 89 -44.07 -1.01 -1.73
N LEU A 90 -43.07 -0.12 -1.61
CA LEU A 90 -42.70 0.78 -2.70
C LEU A 90 -42.28 -0.03 -3.92
N SER A 91 -42.72 0.38 -5.10
CA SER A 91 -42.36 -0.29 -6.37
C SER A 91 -40.84 -0.35 -6.59
N TYR A 92 -40.12 0.71 -6.22
CA TYR A 92 -38.68 0.81 -6.36
C TYR A 92 -37.88 0.21 -5.18
N ASP A 93 -38.53 -0.22 -4.10
CA ASP A 93 -37.90 -1.02 -3.04
C ASP A 93 -37.75 -2.48 -3.51
N VAL A 94 -36.84 -2.71 -4.46
CA VAL A 94 -36.65 -4.03 -5.08
C VAL A 94 -36.32 -5.12 -4.05
N THR A 95 -35.67 -4.73 -2.96
CA THR A 95 -35.27 -5.61 -1.85
C THR A 95 -36.39 -5.92 -0.86
N ASN A 96 -37.53 -5.25 -0.99
CA ASN A 96 -38.66 -5.35 -0.05
C ASN A 96 -38.23 -5.08 1.39
N ALA A 97 -37.31 -4.12 1.57
CA ALA A 97 -36.72 -3.79 2.84
C ALA A 97 -37.75 -3.17 3.82
N LEU A 98 -38.76 -2.45 3.31
CA LEU A 98 -39.72 -1.71 4.12
C LEU A 98 -41.18 -2.10 3.76
N PRO A 99 -41.82 -3.00 4.53
CA PRO A 99 -43.25 -3.25 4.37
C PRO A 99 -44.04 -2.04 4.87
N LEU A 100 -44.97 -1.55 4.04
CA LEU A 100 -45.76 -0.35 4.32
C LEU A 100 -47.10 -0.68 5.00
N ILE A 101 -47.81 -1.67 4.45
CA ILE A 101 -49.14 -2.11 4.89
C ILE A 101 -49.19 -3.63 4.87
N VAL A 102 -49.80 -4.23 5.89
CA VAL A 102 -50.15 -5.65 5.94
C VAL A 102 -51.67 -5.78 5.97
N GLY A 103 -52.23 -6.59 5.07
CA GLY A 103 -53.65 -6.92 4.99
C GLY A 103 -53.92 -8.37 5.32
N LEU A 104 -54.91 -8.63 6.17
CA LEU A 104 -55.38 -9.96 6.54
C LEU A 104 -56.79 -10.19 6.01
N GLU A 105 -57.01 -11.35 5.37
CA GLU A 105 -58.34 -11.76 4.91
C GLU A 105 -58.92 -12.85 5.84
N LYS A 106 -60.15 -12.64 6.32
CA LYS A 106 -60.88 -13.61 7.16
C LYS A 106 -61.68 -14.62 6.32
N ASP A 107 -62.04 -15.72 6.96
CA ASP A 107 -62.78 -16.84 6.35
C ASP A 107 -64.18 -16.48 5.85
N TRP A 108 -64.94 -15.74 6.65
CA TRP A 108 -66.35 -15.47 6.42
C TRP A 108 -66.50 -14.03 5.91
N GLY A 109 -66.76 -13.91 4.61
CA GLY A 109 -66.88 -12.62 3.91
C GLY A 109 -65.59 -12.15 3.23
N ASN A 110 -65.72 -11.14 2.35
CA ASN A 110 -64.59 -10.46 1.71
C ASN A 110 -64.07 -9.32 2.61
N ASN A 111 -63.94 -9.60 3.91
CA ASN A 111 -63.53 -8.61 4.89
C ASN A 111 -62.01 -8.61 5.02
N TYR A 112 -61.41 -7.46 4.70
CA TYR A 112 -59.99 -7.22 4.87
C TYR A 112 -59.74 -6.36 6.10
N TYR A 113 -58.69 -6.70 6.85
CA TYR A 113 -58.19 -5.92 7.97
C TYR A 113 -56.79 -5.44 7.62
N TYR A 114 -56.59 -4.13 7.59
CA TYR A 114 -55.33 -3.55 7.19
C TYR A 114 -54.63 -2.91 8.38
N TYR A 115 -53.33 -3.12 8.42
CA TYR A 115 -52.43 -2.62 9.43
C TYR A 115 -51.37 -1.78 8.75
N THR A 116 -51.13 -0.58 9.26
CA THR A 116 -50.04 0.29 8.83
C THR A 116 -49.00 0.37 9.94
N ARG A 117 -47.78 0.78 9.59
CA ARG A 117 -46.78 1.07 10.61
C ARG A 117 -47.00 2.42 11.25
N THR A 118 -46.80 2.46 12.57
CA THR A 118 -46.83 3.72 13.34
C THR A 118 -45.60 4.59 13.12
N ASN A 119 -44.47 4.00 12.72
CA ASN A 119 -43.25 4.71 12.32
C ASN A 119 -42.36 3.84 11.41
N LEU A 120 -41.22 4.38 11.00
CA LEU A 120 -40.27 3.73 10.09
C LEU A 120 -39.46 2.55 10.68
N SER A 121 -39.66 2.17 11.94
CA SER A 121 -38.94 1.05 12.56
C SER A 121 -39.59 -0.29 12.21
N ILE A 122 -38.79 -1.34 11.94
CA ILE A 122 -39.38 -2.69 11.79
C ILE A 122 -39.99 -3.27 13.07
N PHE A 123 -39.61 -2.71 14.20
CA PHE A 123 -40.18 -3.04 15.51
C PHE A 123 -41.29 -2.07 15.90
N SER A 124 -41.65 -1.12 15.03
CA SER A 124 -42.81 -0.27 15.30
C SER A 124 -44.03 -1.16 15.40
N SER A 125 -44.88 -0.90 16.39
CA SER A 125 -46.16 -1.56 16.43
C SER A 125 -46.94 -1.24 15.16
N TRP A 126 -47.60 -2.26 14.65
CA TRP A 126 -48.62 -2.10 13.64
C TRP A 126 -49.86 -1.47 14.26
N LYS A 127 -50.49 -0.55 13.52
CA LYS A 127 -51.75 0.11 13.89
C LYS A 127 -52.84 -0.38 12.95
N ASP A 128 -53.93 -0.87 13.53
CA ASP A 128 -55.15 -1.22 12.80
C ASP A 128 -55.77 0.06 12.19
N GLU A 129 -56.08 0.02 10.90
CA GLU A 129 -56.78 1.09 10.18
C GLU A 129 -58.30 1.08 10.44
N GLY A 130 -58.80 0.09 11.18
CA GLY A 130 -60.18 -0.03 11.58
C GLY A 130 -61.12 -0.37 10.42
N VAL A 131 -62.42 -0.26 10.69
CA VAL A 131 -63.49 -0.61 9.75
C VAL A 131 -63.63 0.35 8.55
N GLU A 132 -62.85 1.43 8.51
CA GLU A 132 -62.93 2.42 7.43
C GLU A 132 -62.24 1.94 6.14
N VAL A 133 -61.26 1.05 6.26
CA VAL A 133 -60.51 0.49 5.14
C VAL A 133 -60.85 -0.99 5.01
N THR A 134 -61.86 -1.30 4.19
CA THR A 134 -62.36 -2.67 3.98
C THR A 134 -61.99 -3.24 2.61
N SER A 135 -61.45 -2.41 1.72
CA SER A 135 -61.06 -2.79 0.37
C SER A 135 -59.72 -2.18 -0.04
N GLU A 136 -59.02 -2.86 -0.96
CA GLU A 136 -57.72 -2.43 -1.49
C GLU A 136 -57.75 -1.02 -2.08
N ASN A 137 -58.87 -0.63 -2.70
CA ASN A 137 -59.08 0.66 -3.35
C ASN A 137 -58.92 1.83 -2.37
N GLN A 138 -59.25 1.61 -1.09
CA GLN A 138 -59.18 2.62 -0.04
C GLN A 138 -57.75 2.79 0.51
N LEU A 139 -56.85 1.84 0.23
CA LEU A 139 -55.46 1.88 0.68
C LEU A 139 -54.65 2.99 0.03
N LEU A 140 -55.04 3.46 -1.16
CA LEU A 140 -54.28 4.49 -1.86
C LEU A 140 -54.08 5.74 -1.01
N SER A 141 -55.16 6.22 -0.36
CA SER A 141 -55.08 7.40 0.53
C SER A 141 -54.09 7.19 1.69
N LYS A 142 -54.05 5.97 2.26
CA LYS A 142 -53.16 5.60 3.36
C LYS A 142 -51.72 5.44 2.89
N LEU A 143 -51.50 4.77 1.77
CA LEU A 143 -50.18 4.64 1.15
C LEU A 143 -49.60 5.99 0.75
N THR A 144 -50.41 6.89 0.17
CA THR A 144 -49.98 8.26 -0.14
C THR A 144 -49.63 9.04 1.13
N ALA A 145 -50.42 8.93 2.20
CA ALA A 145 -50.13 9.58 3.48
C ALA A 145 -48.88 9.01 4.18
N ILE A 146 -48.61 7.72 4.02
CA ILE A 146 -47.37 7.09 4.49
C ILE A 146 -46.21 7.62 3.65
N THR A 147 -46.28 7.49 2.32
CA THR A 147 -45.18 7.87 1.42
C THR A 147 -44.84 9.36 1.45
N SER A 148 -45.82 10.23 1.73
CA SER A 148 -45.55 11.66 1.95
C SER A 148 -44.71 11.96 3.20
N GLN A 149 -44.47 10.97 4.06
CA GLN A 149 -43.56 11.06 5.20
C GLN A 149 -42.19 10.40 4.90
N LEU A 150 -42.03 9.81 3.70
CA LEU A 150 -40.92 8.95 3.33
C LEU A 150 -40.10 9.48 2.15
N HIS A 151 -40.11 10.80 1.93
CA HIS A 151 -39.36 11.43 0.84
C HIS A 151 -37.85 11.18 0.91
N GLU A 152 -37.33 10.83 2.09
CA GLU A 152 -35.91 10.51 2.32
C GLU A 152 -35.50 9.11 1.83
N LEU A 153 -36.45 8.23 1.46
CA LEU A 153 -36.15 6.85 1.07
C LEU A 153 -35.57 6.74 -0.34
N VAL A 154 -34.34 6.24 -0.43
CA VAL A 154 -33.53 6.26 -1.65
C VAL A 154 -32.88 4.91 -1.91
N VAL A 155 -32.76 4.57 -3.19
CA VAL A 155 -31.85 3.54 -3.71
C VAL A 155 -30.60 4.24 -4.25
N LEU A 156 -29.44 3.99 -3.63
CA LEU A 156 -28.20 4.66 -3.99
C LEU A 156 -27.65 4.13 -5.33
N ASN A 157 -27.55 4.95 -6.37
CA ASN A 157 -26.96 4.55 -7.65
C ASN A 157 -25.43 4.61 -7.58
N LEU A 158 -24.77 3.45 -7.54
CA LEU A 158 -23.32 3.34 -7.43
C LEU A 158 -22.58 3.69 -8.73
N THR A 159 -23.28 3.73 -9.86
CA THR A 159 -22.67 4.00 -11.17
C THR A 159 -22.72 5.46 -11.58
N GLU A 160 -23.49 6.27 -10.85
CA GLU A 160 -23.51 7.71 -11.07
C GLU A 160 -22.28 8.34 -10.40
N THR A 161 -21.62 9.26 -11.09
CA THR A 161 -20.32 9.82 -10.65
C THR A 161 -20.24 11.33 -10.75
N ASN A 162 -21.11 11.98 -11.54
CA ASN A 162 -21.07 13.43 -11.69
C ASN A 162 -22.40 14.05 -12.15
N ASP A 163 -23.52 13.36 -11.91
CA ASP A 163 -24.86 13.84 -12.26
C ASP A 163 -25.83 13.64 -11.10
N THR A 164 -27.11 13.88 -11.37
CA THR A 164 -28.23 13.69 -10.47
C THR A 164 -29.01 12.43 -10.83
N TYR A 165 -29.70 11.86 -9.84
CA TYR A 165 -30.65 10.76 -10.05
C TYR A 165 -31.80 10.82 -9.05
N PHE A 166 -32.89 10.10 -9.31
CA PHE A 166 -34.11 10.14 -8.51
C PHE A 166 -34.14 9.09 -7.38
N ALA A 167 -35.15 9.10 -6.50
CA ALA A 167 -35.24 8.17 -5.36
C ALA A 167 -35.08 6.67 -5.69
N ASN A 168 -35.43 6.23 -6.90
CA ASN A 168 -35.26 4.85 -7.39
C ASN A 168 -33.83 4.55 -7.91
N GLY A 169 -32.91 5.51 -7.77
CA GLY A 169 -31.56 5.47 -8.30
C GLY A 169 -31.49 5.44 -9.84
N ASP A 170 -32.54 5.86 -10.53
CA ASP A 170 -32.54 6.02 -11.99
C ASP A 170 -32.20 7.49 -12.35
N PRO A 171 -31.25 7.74 -13.27
CA PRO A 171 -30.89 9.10 -13.67
C PRO A 171 -31.88 9.74 -14.67
N ARG A 172 -32.80 8.96 -15.26
CA ARG A 172 -33.65 9.39 -16.37
C ARG A 172 -35.13 9.45 -16.04
N SER A 173 -35.60 8.64 -15.09
CA SER A 173 -37.01 8.59 -14.73
C SER A 173 -37.22 8.58 -13.23
N HIS A 174 -37.99 9.54 -12.73
CA HIS A 174 -38.45 9.55 -11.36
C HIS A 174 -39.40 8.37 -11.09
N PRO A 175 -39.42 7.83 -9.86
CA PRO A 175 -40.48 6.92 -9.44
C PRO A 175 -41.84 7.64 -9.38
N GLU A 176 -42.93 6.89 -9.38
CA GLU A 176 -44.31 7.42 -9.27
C GLU A 176 -44.60 7.94 -7.83
N THR A 177 -43.86 7.44 -6.85
CA THR A 177 -43.79 7.96 -5.47
C THR A 177 -42.47 8.68 -5.28
N ASN A 178 -42.40 9.68 -4.40
CA ASN A 178 -41.18 10.47 -4.16
C ASN A 178 -40.60 11.09 -5.45
N THR A 179 -41.47 11.69 -6.26
CA THR A 179 -41.16 12.23 -7.59
C THR A 179 -40.17 13.40 -7.55
N ASP A 180 -40.08 14.08 -6.41
CA ASP A 180 -39.27 15.27 -6.16
C ASP A 180 -37.91 14.95 -5.52
N THR A 181 -37.74 13.76 -4.93
CA THR A 181 -36.50 13.33 -4.30
C THR A 181 -35.40 13.11 -5.35
N THR A 182 -34.37 13.95 -5.28
CA THR A 182 -33.22 13.95 -6.19
C THR A 182 -31.92 13.93 -5.40
N ILE A 183 -30.98 13.09 -5.83
CA ILE A 183 -29.65 12.95 -5.26
C ILE A 183 -28.63 13.47 -6.27
N SER A 184 -27.75 14.36 -5.82
CA SER A 184 -26.60 14.79 -6.61
C SER A 184 -25.38 13.94 -6.28
N VAL A 185 -24.62 13.60 -7.31
CA VAL A 185 -23.30 12.99 -7.18
C VAL A 185 -22.23 13.95 -7.62
N SER A 186 -21.16 14.03 -6.83
CA SER A 186 -19.98 14.83 -7.16
C SER A 186 -18.71 14.05 -6.85
N PHE A 187 -17.70 14.18 -7.70
CA PHE A 187 -16.34 13.81 -7.34
C PHE A 187 -15.89 14.64 -6.14
N SER A 188 -15.48 13.98 -5.07
CA SER A 188 -15.04 14.65 -3.85
C SER A 188 -13.53 14.87 -3.87
N GLU A 189 -12.76 13.78 -3.89
CA GLU A 189 -11.30 13.83 -3.92
C GLU A 189 -10.68 12.48 -4.32
N THR A 190 -9.38 12.47 -4.60
CA THR A 190 -8.59 11.26 -4.74
C THR A 190 -7.88 10.97 -3.42
N ILE A 191 -8.33 9.91 -2.75
CA ILE A 191 -7.78 9.42 -1.50
C ILE A 191 -6.57 8.52 -1.77
N HIS A 192 -5.46 8.79 -1.07
CA HIS A 192 -4.21 8.02 -1.19
C HIS A 192 -3.75 7.83 -2.65
N THR A 193 -3.87 8.87 -3.46
CA THR A 193 -3.44 8.96 -4.87
C THR A 193 -4.17 8.08 -5.90
N ILE A 194 -4.84 6.99 -5.51
CA ILE A 194 -5.45 6.03 -6.45
C ILE A 194 -6.91 5.67 -6.16
N TYR A 195 -7.53 6.20 -5.10
CA TYR A 195 -8.93 5.89 -4.78
C TYR A 195 -9.81 7.11 -5.00
N LYS A 196 -10.75 7.03 -5.94
CA LYS A 196 -11.69 8.10 -6.22
C LYS A 196 -12.87 7.99 -5.25
N ARG A 197 -13.17 9.07 -4.52
CA ARG A 197 -14.33 9.17 -3.62
C ARG A 197 -15.42 9.99 -4.28
N TYR A 198 -16.61 9.41 -4.44
CA TYR A 198 -17.80 10.10 -4.96
C TYR A 198 -18.79 10.33 -3.83
N LYS A 199 -19.24 11.58 -3.70
CA LYS A 199 -20.19 12.01 -2.68
C LYS A 199 -21.59 12.05 -3.28
N HIS A 200 -22.53 11.42 -2.59
CA HIS A 200 -23.96 11.41 -2.88
C HIS A 200 -24.69 12.20 -1.79
N SER A 201 -25.45 13.21 -2.17
CA SER A 201 -26.20 14.07 -1.23
C SER A 201 -27.57 14.46 -1.78
N PRO A 202 -28.59 14.60 -0.91
CA PRO A 202 -29.90 15.08 -1.33
C PRO A 202 -29.78 16.56 -1.77
N VAL A 203 -30.47 16.91 -2.85
CA VAL A 203 -30.54 18.30 -3.36
C VAL A 203 -31.95 18.85 -3.45
N THR A 204 -32.96 18.05 -3.13
CA THR A 204 -34.35 18.48 -3.07
C THR A 204 -34.54 19.52 -1.97
N LYS A 205 -35.22 20.61 -2.32
CA LYS A 205 -35.65 21.63 -1.36
C LYS A 205 -36.49 20.93 -0.30
N ASP A 206 -36.09 21.03 0.98
CA ASP A 206 -36.72 20.39 2.15
C ASP A 206 -36.23 18.98 2.53
N ILE A 207 -35.30 18.38 1.78
CA ILE A 207 -34.66 17.11 2.15
C ILE A 207 -33.19 17.36 2.52
N SER A 208 -32.84 17.19 3.80
CA SER A 208 -31.46 17.33 4.30
C SER A 208 -30.78 15.98 4.56
N ALA A 209 -31.52 14.89 4.45
CA ALA A 209 -31.08 13.54 4.78
C ALA A 209 -31.58 12.50 3.78
N ILE A 210 -30.88 11.38 3.70
CA ILE A 210 -31.30 10.19 2.95
C ILE A 210 -31.39 8.99 3.89
N ARG A 211 -32.30 8.09 3.56
CA ARG A 211 -32.52 6.79 4.20
C ARG A 211 -32.39 5.72 3.14
N LEU A 212 -31.37 4.86 3.26
CA LEU A 212 -31.05 3.91 2.20
C LEU A 212 -31.84 2.61 2.34
N LEU A 213 -32.62 2.28 1.30
CA LEU A 213 -33.28 0.98 1.15
C LEU A 213 -32.28 -0.08 0.68
N SER A 214 -31.52 0.28 -0.36
CA SER A 214 -30.52 -0.55 -1.01
C SER A 214 -29.58 0.34 -1.81
N THR A 215 -28.64 -0.28 -2.50
CA THR A 215 -27.86 0.37 -3.56
C THR A 215 -28.12 -0.33 -4.88
N LYS A 216 -27.75 0.27 -6.01
CA LYS A 216 -27.84 -0.38 -7.32
C LYS A 216 -26.66 -0.09 -8.21
N THR A 217 -26.33 -1.07 -9.04
CA THR A 217 -25.54 -0.87 -10.25
C THR A 217 -26.48 -0.65 -11.44
N THR A 218 -25.97 -0.62 -12.67
CA THR A 218 -26.78 -0.46 -13.89
C THR A 218 -27.93 -1.48 -14.01
N SER A 219 -27.79 -2.68 -13.44
CA SER A 219 -28.73 -3.79 -13.68
C SER A 219 -29.20 -4.50 -12.41
N THR A 220 -28.62 -4.21 -11.25
CA THR A 220 -28.79 -5.07 -10.07
C THR A 220 -28.86 -4.24 -8.81
N ASN A 221 -29.90 -4.49 -8.00
CA ASN A 221 -30.00 -3.94 -6.65
C ASN A 221 -29.20 -4.82 -5.69
N ILE A 222 -28.47 -4.18 -4.79
CA ILE A 222 -27.64 -4.82 -3.78
C ILE A 222 -28.23 -4.44 -2.41
N PRO A 223 -28.85 -5.40 -1.70
CA PRO A 223 -29.40 -5.16 -0.37
C PRO A 223 -28.30 -4.95 0.68
N PHE A 224 -28.71 -4.45 1.84
CA PHE A 224 -27.92 -4.52 3.06
C PHE A 224 -28.22 -5.83 3.79
N GLU A 225 -27.22 -6.41 4.45
CA GLU A 225 -27.40 -7.61 5.28
C GLU A 225 -28.38 -7.37 6.43
N SER A 226 -28.40 -6.13 6.95
CA SER A 226 -29.39 -5.66 7.91
C SER A 226 -30.02 -4.37 7.38
N PRO A 227 -31.34 -4.14 7.52
CA PRO A 227 -31.96 -2.93 7.02
C PRO A 227 -31.43 -1.66 7.71
N ILE A 228 -30.95 -0.69 6.91
CA ILE A 228 -30.33 0.54 7.42
C ILE A 228 -31.16 1.82 7.23
N TYR A 229 -32.30 1.76 6.54
CA TYR A 229 -33.17 2.91 6.26
C TYR A 229 -33.73 3.62 7.51
N ARG A 230 -33.53 3.04 8.71
CA ARG A 230 -33.91 3.66 9.98
C ARG A 230 -33.03 4.85 10.35
N ASN A 231 -31.83 4.92 9.79
CA ASN A 231 -30.91 6.00 10.03
C ASN A 231 -31.03 7.05 8.93
N GLU A 232 -30.95 8.31 9.34
CA GLU A 232 -30.79 9.46 8.46
C GLU A 232 -29.32 9.72 8.20
N TYR A 233 -28.97 9.84 6.94
CA TYR A 233 -27.61 10.12 6.50
C TYR A 233 -27.58 11.45 5.75
N SER A 234 -26.65 12.34 6.10
CA SER A 234 -26.47 13.62 5.41
C SER A 234 -25.81 13.44 4.04
N GLU A 235 -24.96 12.41 3.92
CA GLU A 235 -24.24 12.07 2.69
C GLU A 235 -23.82 10.60 2.72
N ALA A 236 -23.63 10.04 1.53
CA ALA A 236 -22.98 8.75 1.31
C ALA A 236 -21.75 8.94 0.42
N HIS A 237 -20.66 8.24 0.72
CA HIS A 237 -19.45 8.24 -0.09
C HIS A 237 -19.18 6.84 -0.64
N VAL A 238 -18.98 6.73 -1.95
CA VAL A 238 -18.60 5.49 -2.61
C VAL A 238 -17.15 5.59 -3.08
N TYR A 239 -16.35 4.60 -2.72
CA TYR A 239 -14.93 4.55 -3.04
C TYR A 239 -14.69 3.59 -4.20
N PHE A 240 -13.99 4.05 -5.24
CA PHE A 240 -13.55 3.24 -6.37
C PHE A 240 -12.05 3.32 -6.55
N TRP A 241 -11.48 2.27 -7.13
CA TRP A 241 -10.11 2.33 -7.62
C TRP A 241 -10.05 3.15 -8.91
N GLU A 242 -9.04 4.00 -9.06
CA GLU A 242 -8.82 4.77 -10.28
C GLU A 242 -8.62 3.88 -11.52
N GLY A 243 -8.10 2.67 -11.36
CA GLY A 243 -8.00 1.70 -12.46
C GLY A 243 -9.35 1.11 -12.90
N ASP A 244 -10.39 1.23 -12.07
CA ASP A 244 -11.77 0.84 -12.40
C ASP A 244 -12.53 2.01 -13.03
N ASN A 245 -12.15 2.35 -14.27
CA ASN A 245 -12.72 3.47 -15.03
C ASN A 245 -14.22 3.36 -15.32
N ARG A 246 -14.83 2.20 -15.08
CA ARG A 246 -16.27 1.95 -15.27
C ARG A 246 -17.01 1.81 -13.94
N HIS A 247 -16.32 2.00 -12.81
CA HIS A 247 -16.90 1.99 -11.47
C HIS A 247 -17.72 0.72 -11.21
N ARG A 248 -17.25 -0.42 -11.71
CA ARG A 248 -17.94 -1.72 -11.61
C ARG A 248 -17.77 -2.37 -10.24
N ASN A 249 -16.68 -2.03 -9.56
CA ASN A 249 -16.22 -2.67 -8.34
C ASN A 249 -16.09 -1.63 -7.23
N PRO A 250 -17.22 -1.21 -6.62
CA PRO A 250 -17.18 -0.34 -5.45
C PRO A 250 -16.41 -1.06 -4.34
N LEU A 251 -15.45 -0.36 -3.75
CA LEU A 251 -14.56 -0.91 -2.74
C LEU A 251 -15.16 -0.79 -1.34
N LEU A 252 -15.77 0.36 -1.05
CA LEU A 252 -16.28 0.73 0.25
C LEU A 252 -17.44 1.70 0.08
N LEU A 253 -18.46 1.56 0.93
CA LEU A 253 -19.53 2.54 1.11
C LEU A 253 -19.42 3.13 2.51
N GLU A 254 -19.30 4.45 2.60
CA GLU A 254 -19.27 5.19 3.85
C GLU A 254 -20.53 6.04 3.97
N LEU A 255 -21.22 5.96 5.11
CA LEU A 255 -22.45 6.69 5.38
C LEU A 255 -22.26 7.60 6.59
N LYS A 256 -22.55 8.89 6.43
CA LYS A 256 -22.43 9.88 7.50
C LYS A 256 -23.78 10.20 8.10
N LEU A 257 -23.96 9.87 9.38
CA LEU A 257 -25.21 10.11 10.10
C LEU A 257 -25.49 11.62 10.22
N THR A 258 -26.77 12.01 10.23
CA THR A 258 -27.16 13.42 10.46
C THR A 258 -26.94 13.87 11.90
N THR A 259 -27.08 12.94 12.85
CA THR A 259 -27.07 13.19 14.29
C THR A 259 -25.68 13.13 14.92
N SER A 260 -24.65 12.75 14.17
CA SER A 260 -23.30 12.60 14.72
C SER A 260 -22.21 12.77 13.67
N THR A 261 -20.98 12.95 14.14
CA THR A 261 -19.79 12.89 13.29
C THR A 261 -19.32 11.46 13.05
N PHE A 262 -20.13 10.44 13.41
CA PHE A 262 -19.76 9.05 13.18
C PHE A 262 -20.09 8.64 11.75
N HIS A 263 -19.18 7.84 11.20
CA HIS A 263 -19.27 7.28 9.86
C HIS A 263 -19.50 5.78 10.01
N SER A 264 -20.49 5.25 9.30
CA SER A 264 -20.70 3.81 9.19
C SER A 264 -20.10 3.33 7.87
N TYR A 265 -19.30 2.28 7.91
CA TYR A 265 -18.65 1.73 6.73
C TYR A 265 -19.24 0.37 6.38
N TYR A 266 -19.36 0.11 5.08
CA TYR A 266 -19.90 -1.12 4.54
C TYR A 266 -19.01 -1.64 3.42
N ILE A 267 -18.84 -2.95 3.39
CA ILE A 267 -18.19 -3.70 2.31
C ILE A 267 -19.17 -4.67 1.69
N LEU A 268 -19.01 -5.00 0.41
CA LEU A 268 -19.82 -6.05 -0.21
C LEU A 268 -19.38 -7.44 0.27
N SER A 269 -20.29 -8.37 0.44
CA SER A 269 -19.96 -9.78 0.65
C SER A 269 -19.20 -10.37 -0.54
N ASP A 270 -18.39 -11.40 -0.28
CA ASP A 270 -17.56 -12.08 -1.30
C ASP A 270 -18.36 -13.09 -2.16
N GLY A 271 -19.68 -13.20 -1.97
CA GLY A 271 -20.54 -14.09 -2.74
C GLY A 271 -20.87 -13.56 -4.13
N GLU A 272 -20.84 -14.42 -5.16
CA GLU A 272 -21.19 -14.01 -6.52
C GLU A 272 -22.70 -13.76 -6.69
N THR A 273 -23.53 -14.61 -6.09
CA THR A 273 -25.00 -14.62 -6.28
C THR A 273 -25.77 -13.90 -5.18
N ASP A 274 -25.19 -13.73 -4.00
CA ASP A 274 -25.82 -13.08 -2.83
C ASP A 274 -24.98 -11.90 -2.32
N LYS A 275 -24.71 -10.95 -3.23
CA LYS A 275 -23.99 -9.72 -2.89
C LYS A 275 -24.85 -8.87 -1.97
N LYS A 276 -24.36 -8.63 -0.76
CA LYS A 276 -24.98 -7.77 0.25
C LYS A 276 -23.96 -6.83 0.84
N TRP A 277 -24.38 -5.63 1.21
CA TRP A 277 -23.57 -4.74 2.03
C TRP A 277 -23.55 -5.23 3.48
N LYS A 278 -22.35 -5.49 3.99
CA LYS A 278 -22.09 -5.86 5.37
C LYS A 278 -21.41 -4.71 6.08
N THR A 279 -21.84 -4.41 7.30
CA THR A 279 -21.20 -3.40 8.13
C THR A 279 -19.78 -3.84 8.46
N GLU A 280 -18.80 -2.97 8.23
CA GLU A 280 -17.39 -3.20 8.57
C GLU A 280 -17.01 -2.25 9.73
N SER A 281 -16.70 -2.84 10.88
CA SER A 281 -16.29 -2.09 12.07
C SER A 281 -14.78 -1.83 12.08
N GLY A 282 -14.32 -0.83 12.84
CA GLY A 282 -12.88 -0.55 12.99
C GLY A 282 -12.23 0.23 11.85
N ILE A 283 -13.00 0.61 10.82
CA ILE A 283 -12.54 1.57 9.82
C ILE A 283 -12.54 2.98 10.42
N THR A 284 -11.37 3.60 10.41
CA THR A 284 -11.09 4.97 10.85
C THR A 284 -10.33 5.70 9.74
N ALA A 285 -10.13 7.01 9.84
CA ALA A 285 -9.30 7.75 8.89
C ALA A 285 -7.89 7.15 8.74
N ASN A 286 -7.31 6.61 9.83
CA ASN A 286 -5.97 6.00 9.81
C ASN A 286 -5.96 4.60 9.18
N THR A 287 -7.05 3.83 9.30
CA THR A 287 -7.15 2.46 8.79
C THR A 287 -7.89 2.37 7.44
N LEU A 288 -8.45 3.47 6.95
CA LEU A 288 -9.17 3.56 5.68
C LEU A 288 -8.30 3.09 4.51
N ARG A 289 -7.04 3.52 4.48
CA ARG A 289 -6.09 3.12 3.42
C ARG A 289 -5.93 1.61 3.33
N GLU A 290 -5.69 0.95 4.45
CA GLU A 290 -5.44 -0.50 4.51
C GLU A 290 -6.69 -1.28 4.07
N ASN A 291 -7.86 -0.83 4.50
CA ASN A 291 -9.14 -1.41 4.09
C ASN A 291 -9.41 -1.25 2.60
N LEU A 292 -9.18 -0.06 2.04
CA LEU A 292 -9.29 0.17 0.59
C LEU A 292 -8.33 -0.74 -0.18
N ASN A 293 -7.09 -0.93 0.29
CA ASN A 293 -6.14 -1.84 -0.36
C ASN A 293 -6.62 -3.29 -0.31
N LYS A 294 -7.14 -3.74 0.83
CA LYS A 294 -7.69 -5.09 0.99
C LYS A 294 -8.84 -5.32 0.01
N GLN A 295 -9.79 -4.39 -0.05
CA GLN A 295 -10.93 -4.46 -0.97
C GLN A 295 -10.49 -4.39 -2.44
N ASN A 296 -9.50 -3.54 -2.76
CA ASN A 296 -8.98 -3.41 -4.12
C ASN A 296 -8.23 -4.67 -4.58
N CYS A 297 -7.44 -5.29 -3.70
CA CYS A 297 -6.84 -6.60 -3.97
C CYS A 297 -7.94 -7.65 -4.22
N GLY A 298 -8.95 -7.74 -3.36
CA GLY A 298 -9.99 -8.77 -3.50
C GLY A 298 -10.87 -8.61 -4.74
N ARG A 299 -11.28 -7.37 -5.06
CA ARG A 299 -12.30 -7.10 -6.10
C ARG A 299 -11.73 -6.79 -7.47
N ASN A 300 -10.65 -6.01 -7.51
CA ASN A 300 -10.01 -5.62 -8.76
C ASN A 300 -8.75 -6.44 -9.03
N SER A 301 -8.38 -7.37 -8.14
CA SER A 301 -7.13 -8.14 -8.26
C SER A 301 -5.91 -7.21 -8.35
N ALA A 302 -5.98 -6.03 -7.72
CA ALA A 302 -5.03 -4.95 -7.94
C ALA A 302 -3.99 -4.90 -6.81
N HIS A 303 -2.86 -5.58 -7.01
CA HIS A 303 -1.90 -5.92 -5.95
C HIS A 303 -0.82 -4.85 -5.71
N ILE A 304 -0.32 -4.77 -4.48
CA ILE A 304 0.84 -3.95 -4.12
C ILE A 304 2.12 -4.74 -4.37
N VAL A 305 3.08 -4.12 -5.05
CA VAL A 305 4.43 -4.68 -5.21
C VAL A 305 5.39 -4.03 -4.23
N LYS A 306 6.11 -4.85 -3.47
CA LYS A 306 7.25 -4.41 -2.68
C LYS A 306 8.49 -4.42 -3.57
N ILE A 307 8.84 -3.27 -4.14
CA ILE A 307 10.02 -3.14 -5.01
C ILE A 307 11.34 -3.30 -4.23
N SER A 308 11.27 -3.34 -2.90
CA SER A 308 12.37 -3.63 -1.97
C SER A 308 12.78 -5.10 -1.91
N GLU A 309 11.90 -6.01 -2.34
CA GLU A 309 12.11 -7.46 -2.22
C GLU A 309 13.06 -7.95 -3.32
N LYS A 310 14.06 -8.76 -2.95
CA LYS A 310 15.07 -9.29 -3.86
C LYS A 310 14.92 -10.81 -3.98
N GLY A 311 15.12 -11.31 -5.19
CA GLY A 311 15.14 -12.75 -5.49
C GLY A 311 16.45 -13.42 -5.07
N SER A 312 16.39 -14.67 -4.62
CA SER A 312 17.57 -15.53 -4.44
C SER A 312 18.07 -16.07 -5.79
N SER A 313 19.39 -16.22 -5.93
CA SER A 313 20.00 -16.82 -7.13
C SER A 313 19.47 -18.25 -7.37
N GLY A 314 18.92 -18.52 -8.56
CA GLY A 314 18.64 -19.87 -9.05
C GLY A 314 17.26 -20.48 -8.76
N GLY A 315 16.40 -19.84 -7.94
CA GLY A 315 15.07 -20.39 -7.62
C GLY A 315 13.89 -19.42 -7.68
N GLY A 316 14.16 -18.11 -7.70
CA GLY A 316 13.16 -17.10 -7.36
C GLY A 316 12.72 -17.19 -5.90
N THR A 317 12.24 -16.09 -5.35
CA THR A 317 11.56 -16.04 -4.04
C THR A 317 10.14 -15.55 -4.26
N SER A 318 9.24 -15.80 -3.32
CA SER A 318 7.90 -15.23 -3.37
C SER A 318 7.59 -14.57 -2.05
N TYR A 319 6.82 -13.48 -2.08
CA TYR A 319 6.27 -12.86 -0.89
C TYR A 319 4.76 -12.67 -1.04
N ASN A 320 4.05 -12.65 0.08
CA ASN A 320 2.62 -12.41 0.09
C ASN A 320 2.31 -10.94 -0.18
N CYS A 321 1.35 -10.67 -1.06
CA CYS A 321 0.84 -9.33 -1.35
C CYS A 321 0.42 -8.65 -0.02
N PRO A 322 1.00 -7.50 0.33
CA PRO A 322 0.75 -6.89 1.65
C PRO A 322 -0.70 -6.42 1.86
N SER A 323 -1.53 -6.29 0.81
CA SER A 323 -2.94 -5.91 0.96
C SER A 323 -3.85 -7.03 1.45
N CYS A 324 -3.60 -8.26 1.01
CA CYS A 324 -4.55 -9.36 1.16
C CYS A 324 -3.90 -10.64 1.66
N SER A 325 -2.58 -10.74 1.67
CA SER A 325 -1.81 -11.89 2.16
C SER A 325 -2.06 -13.24 1.45
N LEU A 326 -3.04 -13.32 0.54
CA LEU A 326 -3.45 -14.54 -0.15
C LEU A 326 -2.69 -14.78 -1.46
N LYS A 327 -2.34 -13.71 -2.18
CA LYS A 327 -1.66 -13.83 -3.48
C LYS A 327 -0.16 -13.64 -3.30
N GLN A 328 0.61 -14.48 -3.98
CA GLN A 328 2.06 -14.42 -3.96
C GLN A 328 2.58 -13.62 -5.15
N VAL A 329 3.50 -12.70 -4.88
CA VAL A 329 4.29 -12.04 -5.91
C VAL A 329 5.61 -12.79 -6.01
N ARG A 330 5.90 -13.34 -7.19
CA ARG A 330 7.15 -14.04 -7.47
C ARG A 330 8.22 -13.03 -7.86
N VAL A 331 9.38 -13.11 -7.22
CA VAL A 331 10.56 -12.30 -7.47
C VAL A 331 11.67 -13.19 -8.02
N THR A 332 12.18 -12.88 -9.20
CA THR A 332 13.27 -13.63 -9.83
C THR A 332 14.41 -12.67 -10.12
N LYS A 333 15.64 -13.05 -9.75
CA LYS A 333 16.83 -12.33 -10.22
C LYS A 333 16.94 -12.56 -11.73
N TYR A 334 17.01 -11.49 -12.51
CA TYR A 334 17.06 -11.61 -13.96
C TYR A 334 18.50 -11.83 -14.41
N ASP A 335 18.76 -12.95 -15.10
CA ASP A 335 20.11 -13.48 -15.33
C ASP A 335 21.05 -12.56 -16.13
N ALA A 336 20.50 -11.61 -16.89
CA ALA A 336 21.32 -10.69 -17.67
C ALA A 336 22.09 -9.65 -16.83
N SER A 337 21.73 -9.47 -15.55
CA SER A 337 22.49 -8.55 -14.68
C SER A 337 22.41 -8.89 -13.20
N ASP A 338 23.44 -8.48 -12.46
CA ASP A 338 23.48 -8.61 -11.00
C ASP A 338 22.59 -7.59 -10.25
N TYR A 339 21.98 -6.66 -10.98
CA TYR A 339 21.21 -5.55 -10.42
C TYR A 339 19.72 -5.57 -10.78
N SER A 340 19.24 -6.53 -11.57
CA SER A 340 17.83 -6.56 -12.03
C SER A 340 17.01 -7.67 -11.39
N TYR A 341 15.80 -7.32 -10.92
CA TYR A 341 14.84 -8.26 -10.36
C TYR A 341 13.47 -8.10 -11.03
N SER A 342 12.87 -9.20 -11.46
CA SER A 342 11.51 -9.20 -12.00
C SER A 342 10.52 -9.59 -10.89
N HIS A 343 9.51 -8.75 -10.65
CA HIS A 343 8.37 -9.09 -9.81
C HIS A 343 7.18 -9.42 -10.72
N HIS A 344 6.54 -10.56 -10.47
CA HIS A 344 5.45 -11.07 -11.28
C HIS A 344 4.25 -11.51 -10.45
N ILE A 345 3.05 -11.16 -10.89
CA ILE A 345 1.78 -11.67 -10.36
C ILE A 345 0.77 -11.90 -11.50
N SER A 346 -0.11 -12.91 -11.37
CA SER A 346 -1.11 -13.24 -12.39
C SER A 346 -2.23 -12.21 -12.56
N GLU A 347 -2.38 -11.30 -11.60
CA GLU A 347 -3.60 -10.54 -11.37
C GLU A 347 -3.42 -9.02 -11.50
N GLY A 348 -2.21 -8.51 -11.66
CA GLY A 348 -1.95 -7.10 -11.93
C GLY A 348 -1.53 -6.27 -10.70
N PHE A 349 -0.82 -5.18 -10.95
CA PHE A 349 -0.33 -4.25 -9.92
C PHE A 349 -1.16 -2.97 -9.86
N SER A 350 -1.34 -2.43 -8.66
CA SER A 350 -1.96 -1.12 -8.40
C SER A 350 -0.97 -0.05 -7.97
N ARG A 351 0.12 -0.43 -7.28
CA ARG A 351 1.12 0.49 -6.76
C ARG A 351 2.43 -0.20 -6.37
N PHE A 352 3.43 0.62 -6.07
CA PHE A 352 4.76 0.21 -5.64
C PHE A 352 5.08 0.72 -4.23
N GLU A 353 5.68 -0.13 -3.40
CA GLU A 353 6.19 0.20 -2.07
C GLU A 353 7.67 -0.19 -1.95
N ASP A 354 8.52 0.68 -1.43
CA ASP A 354 9.87 0.34 -0.97
C ASP A 354 9.78 0.19 0.54
N LYS A 355 9.91 -1.05 1.03
CA LYS A 355 9.68 -1.45 2.42
C LYS A 355 8.25 -1.19 2.88
N LYS A 356 7.96 0.01 3.38
CA LYS A 356 6.63 0.46 3.85
C LYS A 356 6.25 1.84 3.28
N THR A 357 7.12 2.42 2.46
CA THR A 357 6.93 3.74 1.89
C THR A 357 6.33 3.58 0.51
N GLU A 358 5.23 4.26 0.24
CA GLU A 358 4.60 4.26 -1.10
C GLU A 358 5.41 5.10 -2.06
N HIS A 359 5.56 4.59 -3.28
CA HIS A 359 6.19 5.29 -4.38
C HIS A 359 5.15 5.74 -5.42
N THR A 360 5.32 6.97 -5.90
CA THR A 360 4.36 7.67 -6.78
C THR A 360 5.03 8.14 -8.07
N GLY A 361 4.25 8.66 -9.02
CA GLY A 361 4.77 9.12 -10.33
C GLY A 361 4.70 8.07 -11.44
N PHE A 362 4.01 6.96 -11.19
CA PHE A 362 3.73 5.93 -12.19
C PHE A 362 2.40 6.17 -12.88
N THR A 363 2.34 5.93 -14.19
CA THR A 363 1.08 5.93 -14.95
C THR A 363 0.76 4.51 -15.41
N PHE A 364 -0.27 3.91 -14.83
CA PHE A 364 -0.76 2.58 -15.20
C PHE A 364 -1.76 2.71 -16.36
N THR A 365 -1.31 2.58 -17.60
CA THR A 365 -2.18 2.63 -18.80
C THR A 365 -2.83 1.28 -19.12
N ALA A 366 -2.36 0.21 -18.49
CA ALA A 366 -2.85 -1.15 -18.64
C ALA A 366 -2.62 -1.92 -17.34
N ARG A 367 -3.20 -3.12 -17.25
CA ARG A 367 -2.96 -4.05 -16.15
C ARG A 367 -1.52 -4.58 -16.26
N ILE A 368 -0.70 -4.29 -15.25
CA ILE A 368 0.73 -4.63 -15.24
C ILE A 368 0.92 -5.90 -14.42
N TYR A 369 1.41 -6.97 -15.03
CA TYR A 369 1.64 -8.25 -14.37
C TYR A 369 3.11 -8.45 -14.01
N SER A 370 4.00 -7.76 -14.72
CA SER A 370 5.44 -7.89 -14.57
C SER A 370 6.13 -6.53 -14.48
N VAL A 371 6.97 -6.37 -13.46
CA VAL A 371 7.81 -5.19 -13.28
C VAL A 371 9.26 -5.61 -13.09
N TYR A 372 10.17 -4.91 -13.74
CA TYR A 372 11.61 -5.09 -13.58
C TYR A 372 12.16 -3.92 -12.78
N VAL A 373 12.78 -4.22 -11.65
CA VAL A 373 13.35 -3.25 -10.73
C VAL A 373 14.87 -3.37 -10.79
N TYR A 374 15.54 -2.27 -11.08
CA TYR A 374 17.00 -2.21 -11.22
C TYR A 374 17.60 -1.49 -10.01
N TRP A 375 18.48 -2.21 -9.31
CA TRP A 375 19.10 -1.84 -8.05
C TRP A 375 20.57 -1.50 -8.22
N TYR A 376 20.95 -0.27 -7.90
CA TYR A 376 22.32 0.17 -8.10
C TYR A 376 22.86 0.88 -6.85
N PRO A 377 24.11 0.59 -6.40
CA PRO A 377 25.00 -0.47 -6.89
C PRO A 377 24.40 -1.88 -6.73
N SER A 378 24.98 -2.87 -7.41
CA SER A 378 24.64 -4.28 -7.14
C SER A 378 25.00 -4.64 -5.69
N GLY A 379 24.14 -5.37 -4.98
CA GLY A 379 24.42 -5.86 -3.63
C GLY A 379 23.42 -5.41 -2.57
N PRO A 380 23.77 -5.57 -1.27
CA PRO A 380 22.87 -5.23 -0.17
C PRO A 380 22.60 -3.72 -0.06
N GLU A 381 23.61 -2.89 -0.34
CA GLU A 381 23.55 -1.43 -0.25
C GLU A 381 22.90 -0.75 -1.47
N GLY A 382 22.63 -1.52 -2.53
CA GLY A 382 21.91 -1.04 -3.68
C GLY A 382 20.56 -0.46 -3.31
N ILE A 383 20.06 0.48 -4.12
CA ILE A 383 18.68 0.96 -4.06
C ILE A 383 18.00 0.87 -5.43
N PRO A 384 16.66 0.75 -5.47
CA PRO A 384 15.95 0.81 -6.73
C PRO A 384 16.07 2.23 -7.31
N LEU A 385 16.63 2.33 -8.51
CA LEU A 385 16.81 3.61 -9.23
C LEU A 385 16.04 3.68 -10.54
N LEU A 386 15.76 2.52 -11.14
CA LEU A 386 15.10 2.41 -12.43
C LEU A 386 14.07 1.28 -12.39
N ILE A 387 12.91 1.49 -12.99
CA ILE A 387 11.79 0.55 -13.06
C ILE A 387 11.30 0.45 -14.49
N TYR A 388 11.06 -0.77 -14.97
CA TYR A 388 10.42 -1.03 -16.25
C TYR A 388 9.11 -1.80 -16.08
N LEU A 389 8.01 -1.26 -16.63
CA LEU A 389 6.69 -1.87 -16.62
C LEU A 389 6.45 -2.58 -17.96
N GLN A 390 6.49 -3.91 -17.97
CA GLN A 390 6.54 -4.70 -19.20
C GLN A 390 5.32 -4.49 -20.11
N GLU A 391 4.11 -4.53 -19.56
CA GLU A 391 2.88 -4.49 -20.36
C GLU A 391 2.58 -3.11 -20.95
N SER A 392 3.17 -2.05 -20.40
CA SER A 392 3.03 -0.69 -20.93
C SER A 392 4.26 -0.22 -21.71
N ASN A 393 5.33 -1.02 -21.74
CA ASN A 393 6.65 -0.63 -22.24
C ASN A 393 7.06 0.77 -21.74
N LYS A 394 7.00 1.00 -20.42
CA LYS A 394 7.36 2.28 -19.80
C LYS A 394 8.52 2.12 -18.84
N TRP A 395 9.45 3.06 -18.91
CA TRP A 395 10.61 3.16 -18.05
C TRP A 395 10.47 4.36 -17.14
N TYR A 396 10.72 4.16 -15.85
CA TYR A 396 10.65 5.19 -14.83
C TYR A 396 11.98 5.25 -14.08
N GLN A 397 12.52 6.44 -13.91
CA GLN A 397 13.68 6.70 -13.06
C GLN A 397 13.27 7.43 -11.79
N ARG A 398 13.99 7.17 -10.71
CA ARG A 398 13.79 7.85 -9.43
C ARG A 398 14.27 9.30 -9.56
N GLN A 399 13.50 10.27 -9.06
CA GLN A 399 13.88 11.70 -9.20
C GLN A 399 15.17 12.05 -8.44
N THR A 400 15.30 11.52 -7.22
CA THR A 400 16.50 11.63 -6.39
C THR A 400 16.68 10.34 -5.59
N LEU A 401 17.85 10.13 -4.99
CA LEU A 401 18.16 8.87 -4.28
C LEU A 401 17.20 8.57 -3.12
N ASP A 402 16.67 9.61 -2.47
CA ASP A 402 15.75 9.49 -1.34
C ASP A 402 14.28 9.75 -1.71
N SER A 403 14.00 10.19 -2.95
CA SER A 403 12.65 10.52 -3.38
C SER A 403 11.74 9.29 -3.43
N THR A 404 10.46 9.46 -3.11
CA THR A 404 9.41 8.46 -3.38
C THR A 404 8.76 8.67 -4.75
N LYS A 405 9.13 9.74 -5.46
CA LYS A 405 8.59 10.12 -6.75
C LYS A 405 9.47 9.61 -7.89
N TRP A 406 8.81 9.09 -8.90
CA TRP A 406 9.40 8.59 -10.13
C TRP A 406 8.95 9.43 -11.32
N THR A 407 9.76 9.47 -12.36
CA THR A 407 9.47 10.17 -13.61
C THR A 407 9.78 9.28 -14.80
N ASP A 408 9.05 9.44 -15.90
CA ASP A 408 9.35 8.75 -17.15
C ASP A 408 10.80 9.03 -17.59
N VAL A 409 11.48 8.00 -18.09
CA VAL A 409 12.80 8.15 -18.72
C VAL A 409 12.64 8.89 -20.05
N PRO A 410 13.47 9.92 -20.35
CA PRO A 410 13.44 10.65 -21.61
C PRO A 410 13.50 9.72 -22.83
N ARG A 411 12.75 10.07 -23.90
CA ARG A 411 12.53 9.21 -25.07
C ARG A 411 13.84 8.83 -25.78
N ASP A 412 14.78 9.75 -25.84
CA ASP A 412 16.12 9.63 -26.43
C ASP A 412 17.06 8.71 -25.64
N LYS A 413 16.87 8.61 -24.32
CA LYS A 413 17.67 7.73 -23.44
C LYS A 413 17.00 6.37 -23.17
N LYS A 414 15.73 6.21 -23.55
CA LYS A 414 14.89 5.05 -23.20
C LYS A 414 15.44 3.74 -23.79
N PRO A 415 15.62 2.67 -22.99
CA PRO A 415 15.88 1.33 -23.50
C PRO A 415 14.64 0.78 -24.23
N SER A 416 14.87 -0.08 -25.23
CA SER A 416 13.81 -0.68 -26.04
C SER A 416 12.91 -1.61 -25.22
N ASP A 417 13.52 -2.45 -24.37
CA ASP A 417 12.87 -3.33 -23.40
C ASP A 417 13.85 -3.75 -22.28
N TYR A 418 13.41 -4.61 -21.36
CA TYR A 418 14.21 -5.10 -20.23
C TYR A 418 15.41 -6.00 -20.62
N LYS A 419 15.45 -6.46 -21.87
CA LYS A 419 16.52 -7.28 -22.48
C LYS A 419 17.45 -6.45 -23.37
N ASP A 420 17.25 -5.14 -23.45
CA ASP A 420 18.14 -4.24 -24.19
C ASP A 420 19.58 -4.34 -23.65
N ASP A 421 20.52 -3.77 -24.38
CA ASP A 421 21.94 -3.78 -24.05
C ASP A 421 22.17 -3.41 -22.57
N PRO A 422 22.75 -4.33 -21.76
CA PRO A 422 23.04 -4.06 -20.36
C PRO A 422 23.84 -2.78 -20.15
N THR A 423 24.69 -2.40 -21.10
CA THR A 423 25.50 -1.17 -21.02
C THR A 423 24.64 0.10 -21.08
N LYS A 424 23.55 0.10 -21.87
CA LYS A 424 22.62 1.22 -21.97
C LYS A 424 21.80 1.40 -20.69
N ILE A 425 21.32 0.29 -20.12
CA ILE A 425 20.64 0.29 -18.82
C ILE A 425 21.60 0.74 -17.72
N GLN A 426 22.84 0.25 -17.75
CA GLN A 426 23.88 0.66 -16.81
C GLN A 426 24.23 2.15 -16.95
N GLY A 427 24.24 2.69 -18.17
CA GLY A 427 24.41 4.13 -18.43
C GLY A 427 23.36 4.95 -17.71
N LEU A 428 22.08 4.60 -17.82
CA LEU A 428 20.99 5.27 -17.09
C LEU A 428 21.15 5.20 -15.56
N LEU A 429 21.60 4.06 -15.04
CA LEU A 429 21.85 3.92 -13.60
C LEU A 429 22.99 4.82 -13.15
N LYS A 430 24.06 4.94 -13.95
CA LYS A 430 25.20 5.82 -13.70
C LYS A 430 24.85 7.31 -13.86
N ASP A 431 23.98 7.67 -14.79
CA ASP A 431 23.43 9.03 -14.92
C ASP A 431 22.73 9.48 -13.62
N ILE A 432 22.04 8.55 -12.93
CA ILE A 432 21.34 8.84 -11.67
C ILE A 432 22.32 8.80 -10.49
N LEU A 433 23.18 7.78 -10.43
CA LEU A 433 24.12 7.54 -9.35
C LEU A 433 25.51 7.23 -9.94
N PRO A 434 26.34 8.26 -10.17
CA PRO A 434 27.60 8.09 -10.89
C PRO A 434 28.63 7.31 -10.06
N THR A 435 29.56 6.66 -10.77
CA THR A 435 30.77 6.09 -10.15
C THR A 435 31.93 7.03 -10.43
N VAL A 436 32.53 7.59 -9.39
CA VAL A 436 33.51 8.68 -9.50
C VAL A 436 34.82 8.34 -8.80
N THR A 437 35.93 8.86 -9.31
CA THR A 437 37.21 8.83 -8.59
C THR A 437 37.36 10.13 -7.82
N ILE A 438 37.68 10.10 -6.54
CA ILE A 438 37.90 11.33 -5.76
C ILE A 438 39.39 11.64 -5.72
N ASN A 439 39.77 12.85 -6.15
CA ASN A 439 41.12 13.35 -5.92
C ASN A 439 41.17 14.10 -4.58
N VAL A 440 41.66 13.45 -3.53
CA VAL A 440 41.78 14.03 -2.19
C VAL A 440 42.90 15.06 -2.08
N GLY A 441 43.73 15.20 -3.12
CA GLY A 441 44.73 16.24 -3.23
C GLY A 441 44.23 17.53 -3.87
N GLU A 442 42.97 17.60 -4.29
CA GLU A 442 42.35 18.83 -4.80
C GLU A 442 41.91 19.77 -3.68
N GLY A 443 41.87 21.07 -3.98
CA GLY A 443 41.44 22.11 -3.05
C GLY A 443 42.54 22.64 -2.12
N LYS A 444 43.78 22.17 -2.26
CA LYS A 444 44.95 22.62 -1.47
C LYS A 444 45.19 24.14 -1.50
N GLN A 445 44.79 24.78 -2.59
CA GLN A 445 44.84 26.22 -2.83
C GLN A 445 43.74 27.01 -2.12
N LEU A 446 42.71 26.34 -1.59
CA LEU A 446 41.57 27.00 -0.94
C LEU A 446 41.99 27.59 0.41
N THR A 447 41.45 28.76 0.74
CA THR A 447 41.56 29.36 2.07
C THR A 447 40.57 28.72 3.06
N SER A 448 40.70 29.02 4.36
CA SER A 448 39.77 28.54 5.38
C SER A 448 38.32 28.89 5.01
N GLY A 449 37.42 27.90 5.02
CA GLY A 449 36.03 28.06 4.60
C GLY A 449 35.81 28.21 3.09
N GLY A 450 36.87 28.18 2.28
CA GLY A 450 36.79 28.25 0.83
C GLY A 450 36.24 26.96 0.20
N SER A 451 35.67 27.11 -0.99
CA SER A 451 35.21 25.99 -1.84
C SER A 451 35.75 26.12 -3.26
N GLY A 452 35.95 24.99 -3.93
CA GLY A 452 36.34 24.90 -5.33
C GLY A 452 35.65 23.73 -6.02
N GLU A 453 35.89 23.58 -7.32
CA GLU A 453 35.33 22.52 -8.15
C GLU A 453 36.42 21.94 -9.06
N TYR A 454 36.32 20.65 -9.38
CA TYR A 454 37.21 19.97 -10.32
C TYR A 454 36.47 18.80 -11.01
N GLU A 455 36.96 18.36 -12.16
CA GLU A 455 36.38 17.24 -12.91
C GLU A 455 36.83 15.88 -12.37
N ASP A 456 35.95 14.87 -12.44
CA ASP A 456 36.29 13.49 -12.11
C ASP A 456 37.56 13.01 -12.84
N PRO A 457 38.63 12.63 -12.11
CA PRO A 457 39.89 12.11 -12.65
C PRO A 457 39.81 10.64 -13.11
N SER A 458 38.62 10.04 -13.16
CA SER A 458 38.40 8.80 -13.93
C SER A 458 38.70 9.06 -15.43
N GLY A 459 39.06 8.00 -16.18
CA GLY A 459 39.78 8.08 -17.47
C GLY A 459 39.08 8.83 -18.62
N GLU A 460 39.59 8.65 -19.85
CA GLU A 460 38.99 9.24 -21.06
C GLU A 460 37.63 8.57 -21.35
N GLY A 461 36.55 9.35 -21.28
CA GLY A 461 35.15 8.89 -21.42
C GLY A 461 34.18 10.08 -21.43
N GLU A 462 32.88 9.81 -21.58
CA GLU A 462 31.77 10.79 -21.65
C GLU A 462 31.75 11.79 -20.46
N GLU A 463 30.84 12.77 -20.54
CA GLU A 463 30.68 13.91 -19.60
C GLU A 463 31.09 13.59 -18.16
N LYS A 464 32.20 14.20 -17.72
CA LYS A 464 32.75 14.01 -16.38
C LYS A 464 31.91 14.73 -15.34
N GLU A 465 31.68 14.07 -14.21
CA GLU A 465 31.01 14.67 -13.08
C GLU A 465 31.87 15.79 -12.47
N GLN A 466 31.21 16.89 -12.07
CA GLN A 466 31.87 17.99 -11.37
C GLN A 466 31.87 17.71 -9.87
N ILE A 467 33.05 17.77 -9.26
CA ILE A 467 33.29 17.48 -7.85
C ILE A 467 33.51 18.79 -7.12
N LYS A 468 32.63 19.12 -6.18
CA LYS A 468 32.80 20.23 -5.25
C LYS A 468 33.70 19.81 -4.11
N VAL A 469 34.69 20.64 -3.78
CA VAL A 469 35.56 20.49 -2.61
C VAL A 469 35.42 21.69 -1.68
N THR A 470 35.33 21.45 -0.37
CA THR A 470 35.25 22.50 0.67
C THR A 470 36.33 22.29 1.71
N ARG A 471 37.04 23.37 2.08
CA ARG A 471 38.07 23.35 3.11
C ARG A 471 37.50 23.75 4.47
N LYS A 472 37.85 23.00 5.51
CA LYS A 472 37.58 23.35 6.91
C LYS A 472 38.85 23.22 7.74
N ASP A 473 39.19 24.28 8.47
CA ASP A 473 40.27 24.23 9.44
C ASP A 473 39.73 23.69 10.78
N ILE A 474 40.50 22.80 11.42
CA ILE A 474 40.12 22.09 12.62
C ILE A 474 41.05 22.54 13.76
N GLU A 475 40.45 23.25 14.71
CA GLU A 475 41.10 23.73 15.91
C GLU A 475 41.22 22.62 16.96
N VAL A 476 42.29 22.68 17.75
CA VAL A 476 42.43 21.95 19.01
C VAL A 476 42.28 22.89 20.19
N ASP A 477 42.21 22.34 21.40
CA ASP A 477 42.12 23.09 22.65
C ASP A 477 43.08 24.29 22.65
N GLY A 478 42.53 25.49 22.86
CA GLY A 478 43.25 26.75 22.75
C GLY A 478 43.15 27.45 21.38
N GLY A 479 42.19 27.08 20.52
CA GLY A 479 41.86 27.79 19.28
C GLY A 479 42.92 27.71 18.18
N THR A 480 43.91 26.82 18.35
CA THR A 480 44.99 26.67 17.37
C THR A 480 44.58 25.67 16.30
N VAL A 481 44.54 26.10 15.04
CA VAL A 481 44.36 25.21 13.90
C VAL A 481 45.52 24.22 13.82
N LYS A 482 45.22 22.93 13.98
CA LYS A 482 46.21 21.83 13.94
C LYS A 482 45.95 20.85 12.81
N TYR A 483 44.72 20.79 12.30
CA TYR A 483 44.37 19.93 11.18
C TYR A 483 43.55 20.73 10.16
N THR A 484 43.54 20.26 8.92
CA THR A 484 42.67 20.79 7.86
C THR A 484 41.97 19.62 7.21
N SER A 485 40.69 19.77 6.89
CA SER A 485 39.93 18.78 6.12
C SER A 485 39.44 19.33 4.80
N PHE A 486 39.43 18.48 3.77
CA PHE A 486 38.82 18.73 2.47
C PHE A 486 37.67 17.76 2.27
N THR A 487 36.46 18.27 2.16
CA THR A 487 35.25 17.48 1.94
C THR A 487 34.82 17.59 0.49
N HIS A 488 34.72 16.44 -0.18
CA HIS A 488 34.40 16.26 -1.58
C HIS A 488 32.99 15.69 -1.76
N CYS A 489 32.20 16.27 -2.66
CA CYS A 489 30.89 15.75 -3.08
C CYS A 489 30.63 16.05 -4.56
N ILE A 490 29.68 15.32 -5.17
CA ILE A 490 29.30 15.54 -6.57
C ILE A 490 28.29 16.68 -6.67
N LEU A 491 28.56 17.63 -7.54
CA LEU A 491 27.72 18.80 -7.72
C LEU A 491 26.35 18.40 -8.28
N LYS A 492 25.25 18.87 -7.66
CA LYS A 492 23.86 18.58 -8.05
C LYS A 492 23.44 17.10 -7.96
N LYS A 493 24.19 16.26 -7.25
CA LYS A 493 23.81 14.87 -6.97
C LYS A 493 23.77 14.64 -5.46
N ASP A 494 22.85 13.79 -5.01
CA ASP A 494 22.69 13.48 -3.58
C ASP A 494 23.64 12.37 -3.09
N GLY A 495 24.37 11.74 -4.02
CA GLY A 495 25.36 10.72 -3.70
C GLY A 495 26.02 10.13 -4.95
N PHE A 496 27.00 9.26 -4.72
CA PHE A 496 27.80 8.61 -5.75
C PHE A 496 28.36 7.27 -5.24
N ILE A 497 28.87 6.45 -6.15
CA ILE A 497 29.65 5.25 -5.83
C ILE A 497 31.13 5.60 -5.98
N LEU A 498 31.96 5.13 -5.05
CA LEU A 498 33.39 5.35 -5.13
C LEU A 498 34.05 4.39 -6.12
N GLY A 499 34.54 4.92 -7.24
CA GLY A 499 35.35 4.18 -8.21
C GLY A 499 36.81 4.06 -7.79
N GLY A 500 37.32 5.04 -7.03
CA GLY A 500 38.69 5.03 -6.49
C GLY A 500 39.04 6.33 -5.79
N ILE A 501 40.22 6.37 -5.16
CA ILE A 501 40.78 7.59 -4.59
C ILE A 501 42.18 7.83 -5.14
N LYS A 502 42.43 9.07 -5.57
CA LYS A 502 43.73 9.57 -6.01
C LYS A 502 44.17 10.74 -5.13
N TYR A 503 45.47 10.97 -5.06
CA TYR A 503 46.05 12.18 -4.45
C TYR A 503 46.56 13.17 -5.49
N ASP A 504 46.98 12.65 -6.64
CA ASP A 504 47.36 13.38 -7.85
C ASP A 504 47.18 12.42 -9.04
N GLU A 505 47.58 12.85 -10.24
CA GLU A 505 47.47 12.03 -11.46
C GLU A 505 48.24 10.70 -11.38
N SER A 506 49.33 10.66 -10.61
CA SER A 506 50.25 9.52 -10.52
C SER A 506 50.01 8.62 -9.31
N THR A 507 49.33 9.13 -8.27
CA THR A 507 49.22 8.46 -6.97
C THR A 507 47.79 7.99 -6.71
N THR A 508 47.54 6.69 -6.93
CA THR A 508 46.31 6.01 -6.50
C THR A 508 46.47 5.46 -5.09
N LEU A 509 45.47 5.69 -4.23
CA LEU A 509 45.43 5.16 -2.87
C LEU A 509 44.77 3.78 -2.90
N SER A 510 45.53 2.75 -2.52
CA SER A 510 45.09 1.36 -2.47
C SER A 510 44.53 0.99 -1.09
N GLY A 511 43.77 -0.11 -1.02
CA GLY A 511 43.12 -0.56 0.24
C GLY A 511 41.85 0.20 0.61
N ILE A 512 41.42 1.16 -0.22
CA ILE A 512 40.17 1.89 -0.06
C ILE A 512 39.18 1.41 -1.12
N THR A 513 38.19 0.65 -0.70
CA THR A 513 37.08 0.20 -1.54
C THR A 513 35.78 0.41 -0.79
N SER A 514 34.73 0.84 -1.48
CA SER A 514 33.38 0.94 -0.93
C SER A 514 32.37 0.63 -2.03
N SER A 515 31.45 -0.28 -1.73
CA SER A 515 30.23 -0.50 -2.51
C SER A 515 29.06 0.30 -1.96
N ASP A 516 29.30 1.15 -0.95
CA ASP A 516 28.27 1.99 -0.36
C ASP A 516 27.97 3.17 -1.28
N ILE A 517 26.78 3.73 -1.12
CA ILE A 517 26.42 5.00 -1.72
C ILE A 517 26.97 6.10 -0.81
N LEU A 518 27.93 6.89 -1.29
CA LEU A 518 28.57 7.95 -0.53
C LEU A 518 27.91 9.30 -0.79
N LYS A 519 27.80 10.12 0.25
CA LYS A 519 27.47 11.56 0.16
C LYS A 519 28.73 12.41 0.07
N HIS A 520 29.69 12.08 0.93
CA HIS A 520 30.92 12.86 1.08
C HIS A 520 32.14 11.96 1.27
N VAL A 521 33.27 12.39 0.73
CA VAL A 521 34.60 11.90 1.06
C VAL A 521 35.38 13.04 1.69
N THR A 522 35.91 12.85 2.91
CA THR A 522 36.66 13.87 3.63
C THR A 522 38.10 13.43 3.87
N ALA A 523 39.06 14.21 3.40
CA ALA A 523 40.48 13.97 3.60
C ALA A 523 41.02 14.88 4.72
N TYR A 524 41.69 14.30 5.72
CA TYR A 524 42.20 15.02 6.90
C TYR A 524 43.73 15.10 6.88
N TYR A 525 44.25 16.32 7.00
CA TYR A 525 45.68 16.63 6.91
C TYR A 525 46.23 17.19 8.23
N TYR A 526 47.48 16.89 8.53
CA TYR A 526 48.22 17.55 9.61
C TYR A 526 48.71 18.96 9.19
N LYS A 527 48.59 19.94 10.10
CA LYS A 527 49.07 21.33 9.97
C LYS A 527 50.28 21.51 9.04
N GLY A 528 50.14 22.44 8.11
CA GLY A 528 51.15 23.48 7.92
C GLY A 528 51.46 23.87 6.48
N VAL A 529 51.26 25.15 6.19
CA VAL A 529 51.66 25.88 4.97
C VAL A 529 50.88 25.51 3.71
N SER A 530 50.82 26.44 2.75
CA SER A 530 50.08 26.40 1.48
C SER A 530 50.36 25.20 0.56
N ASN A 531 51.13 24.21 1.01
CA ASN A 531 51.67 23.11 0.23
C ASN A 531 51.38 21.77 0.91
N PHE A 532 50.11 21.39 1.04
CA PHE A 532 49.72 20.06 1.54
C PHE A 532 50.40 18.97 0.70
N LYS A 533 51.17 18.10 1.35
CA LYS A 533 51.86 16.98 0.70
C LYS A 533 51.17 15.66 1.02
N PHE A 534 51.50 14.62 0.24
CA PHE A 534 50.89 13.31 0.42
C PHE A 534 51.20 12.75 1.82
N GLU A 535 52.37 13.05 2.37
CA GLU A 535 52.79 12.62 3.71
C GLU A 535 51.98 13.28 4.83
N ASP A 536 51.29 14.38 4.56
CA ASP A 536 50.48 15.12 5.53
C ASP A 536 49.06 14.54 5.65
N LEU A 537 48.61 13.74 4.67
CA LEU A 537 47.32 13.07 4.68
C LEU A 537 47.29 11.98 5.77
N LEU A 538 46.42 12.14 6.77
CA LEU A 538 46.36 11.26 7.94
C LEU A 538 45.22 10.25 7.84
N MET A 539 44.05 10.70 7.42
CA MET A 539 42.81 9.93 7.49
C MET A 539 41.90 10.30 6.32
N ILE A 540 41.13 9.32 5.84
CA ILE A 540 40.05 9.54 4.87
C ILE A 540 38.75 9.06 5.53
N GLY A 541 37.76 9.94 5.64
CA GLY A 541 36.43 9.64 6.17
C GLY A 541 35.39 9.61 5.06
N PHE A 542 34.50 8.63 5.11
CA PHE A 542 33.33 8.52 4.24
C PHE A 542 32.08 8.81 5.04
N GLU A 543 31.19 9.60 4.45
CA GLU A 543 29.79 9.68 4.87
C GLU A 543 28.96 8.86 3.88
N LYS A 544 28.45 7.73 4.34
CA LYS A 544 27.56 6.82 3.62
C LYS A 544 26.13 7.34 3.70
N ARG A 545 25.35 7.07 2.66
CA ARG A 545 23.91 7.27 2.64
C ARG A 545 23.24 6.26 3.55
N GLY A 546 22.42 6.73 4.48
CA GLY A 546 21.63 5.88 5.37
C GLY A 546 21.09 6.66 6.57
N ALA A 547 20.16 6.05 7.30
CA ALA A 547 19.62 6.58 8.56
C ALA A 547 20.11 5.78 9.79
N CYS A 548 21.10 4.90 9.60
CA CYS A 548 21.60 4.02 10.66
C CYS A 548 22.80 4.65 11.38
N SER A 549 23.10 4.19 12.59
CA SER A 549 24.27 4.64 13.38
C SER A 549 25.64 4.33 12.73
N ASN A 550 25.66 3.60 11.61
CA ASN A 550 26.86 3.19 10.88
C ASN A 550 27.06 3.95 9.56
N ASN A 551 26.70 5.23 9.55
CA ASN A 551 26.80 6.08 8.36
C ASN A 551 28.24 6.51 8.05
N TYR A 552 29.23 6.21 8.88
CA TYR A 552 30.61 6.62 8.63
C TYR A 552 31.55 5.43 8.48
N ALA A 553 32.62 5.63 7.73
CA ALA A 553 33.76 4.73 7.63
C ALA A 553 35.03 5.56 7.56
N TYR A 554 36.07 5.18 8.30
CA TYR A 554 37.34 5.91 8.28
C TYR A 554 38.46 4.97 7.89
N TYR A 555 39.38 5.47 7.09
CA TYR A 555 40.57 4.78 6.64
C TYR A 555 41.78 5.55 7.15
N SER A 556 42.76 4.82 7.63
CA SER A 556 44.07 5.37 8.01
C SER A 556 45.17 4.53 7.40
N ARG A 557 46.39 5.05 7.37
CA ARG A 557 47.57 4.30 6.92
C ARG A 557 48.53 4.08 8.07
N ASP A 558 49.26 2.97 8.02
CA ASP A 558 50.23 2.60 9.04
C ASP A 558 51.61 3.20 8.79
N ASP A 559 51.89 3.57 7.54
CA ASP A 559 53.15 4.16 7.09
C ASP A 559 52.87 5.34 6.13
N LYS A 560 53.90 5.84 5.46
CA LYS A 560 53.79 6.92 4.46
C LYS A 560 53.41 6.42 3.06
N GLY A 561 53.10 5.14 2.90
CA GLY A 561 52.72 4.54 1.64
C GLY A 561 51.31 4.93 1.19
N SER A 562 50.91 4.33 0.07
CA SER A 562 49.59 4.48 -0.55
C SER A 562 48.57 3.45 -0.09
N THR A 563 48.93 2.53 0.81
CA THR A 563 48.03 1.49 1.32
C THR A 563 47.29 1.97 2.56
N TRP A 564 45.97 1.90 2.51
CA TRP A 564 45.07 2.31 3.58
C TRP A 564 44.31 1.13 4.17
N THR A 565 43.98 1.27 5.45
CA THR A 565 43.29 0.25 6.24
C THR A 565 42.06 0.87 6.89
N LEU A 566 40.93 0.17 6.80
CA LEU A 566 39.68 0.52 7.47
C LEU A 566 39.87 0.55 9.00
N LEU A 567 39.26 1.52 9.66
CA LEU A 567 39.13 1.62 11.12
C LEU A 567 37.78 1.04 11.55
N PRO A 568 37.69 -0.27 11.89
CA PRO A 568 36.41 -0.96 12.06
C PRO A 568 35.57 -0.44 13.23
N ASP A 569 36.22 0.14 14.24
CA ASP A 569 35.58 0.63 15.47
C ASP A 569 34.95 2.02 15.31
N GLN A 570 35.12 2.68 14.15
CA GLN A 570 34.68 4.05 13.92
C GLN A 570 33.55 4.08 12.87
N LYS A 571 32.32 3.90 13.35
CA LYS A 571 31.11 3.84 12.50
C LYS A 571 30.22 5.08 12.59
N SER A 572 30.42 5.91 13.62
CA SER A 572 29.73 7.19 13.84
C SER A 572 30.57 8.37 13.36
N GLU A 573 29.97 9.55 13.27
CA GLU A 573 30.72 10.77 12.98
C GLU A 573 31.76 11.01 14.08
N LEU A 574 33.00 11.28 13.68
CA LEU A 574 34.04 11.74 14.58
C LEU A 574 33.87 13.25 14.74
N GLU A 575 33.19 13.64 15.81
CA GLU A 575 33.08 15.05 16.21
C GLU A 575 34.28 15.48 17.06
N ASN A 576 34.47 16.79 17.20
CA ASN A 576 35.44 17.31 18.16
C ASN A 576 34.93 17.07 19.59
N PRO A 577 35.74 16.55 20.53
CA PRO A 577 37.19 16.38 20.46
C PRO A 577 37.68 14.99 19.98
N GLY A 578 36.79 14.01 19.78
CA GLY A 578 37.17 12.65 19.38
C GLY A 578 37.96 12.60 18.07
N LEU A 579 37.58 13.43 17.09
CA LEU A 579 38.30 13.59 15.83
C LEU A 579 39.76 14.01 16.03
N THR A 580 40.00 15.09 16.79
CA THR A 580 41.35 15.63 16.99
C THR A 580 42.24 14.70 17.80
N GLN A 581 41.67 13.96 18.75
CA GLN A 581 42.34 12.88 19.46
C GLN A 581 42.79 11.79 18.47
N LYS A 582 41.88 11.32 17.59
CA LYS A 582 42.20 10.26 16.65
C LYS A 582 43.26 10.68 15.62
N LEU A 583 43.15 11.89 15.08
CA LEU A 583 44.15 12.46 14.18
C LEU A 583 45.51 12.63 14.88
N THR A 584 45.53 12.98 16.17
CA THR A 584 46.77 13.05 16.96
C THR A 584 47.42 11.68 17.13
N GLU A 585 46.62 10.64 17.41
CA GLU A 585 47.09 9.26 17.54
C GLU A 585 47.74 8.76 16.24
N ILE A 586 47.03 8.89 15.11
CA ILE A 586 47.52 8.48 13.79
C ILE A 586 48.82 9.20 13.46
N LYS A 587 48.86 10.52 13.68
CA LYS A 587 50.05 11.31 13.42
C LYS A 587 51.26 10.85 14.23
N LYS A 588 51.09 10.63 15.53
CA LYS A 588 52.16 10.12 16.41
C LYS A 588 52.67 8.75 15.94
N LYS A 589 51.76 7.86 15.50
CA LYS A 589 52.11 6.55 14.96
C LYS A 589 52.99 6.67 13.70
N LEU A 590 52.60 7.53 12.76
CA LEU A 590 53.36 7.78 11.53
C LEU A 590 54.75 8.39 11.79
N GLU A 591 54.87 9.28 12.79
CA GLU A 591 56.16 9.84 13.21
C GLU A 591 57.06 8.79 13.87
N ALA A 592 56.49 7.88 14.68
CA ALA A 592 57.25 6.81 15.32
C ALA A 592 57.82 5.81 14.30
N GLU A 593 57.05 5.43 13.28
CA GLU A 593 57.52 4.55 12.20
C GLU A 593 58.65 5.20 11.38
N LYS A 594 58.57 6.52 11.12
CA LYS A 594 59.66 7.25 10.44
C LYS A 594 60.99 7.14 11.19
N ASN A 595 60.96 7.26 12.52
CA ASN A 595 62.17 7.20 13.34
C ASN A 595 62.78 5.78 13.37
N LYS A 596 61.96 4.73 13.25
CA LYS A 596 62.45 3.35 13.14
C LYS A 596 63.21 3.11 11.83
N SER A 597 62.73 3.64 10.71
CA SER A 597 63.39 3.48 9.41
C SER A 597 64.74 4.22 9.33
N GLN A 598 64.92 5.34 10.04
CA GLN A 598 66.18 6.09 10.02
C GLN A 598 67.28 5.46 10.89
N ASN A 599 66.93 4.81 12.00
CA ASN A 599 67.90 4.17 12.89
C ASN A 599 68.35 2.78 12.42
N GLY A 600 67.66 2.18 11.44
CA GLY A 600 68.01 0.87 10.87
C GLY A 600 69.07 0.90 9.76
N ALA A 601 69.47 2.06 9.26
CA ALA A 601 70.36 2.18 8.10
C ALA A 601 71.87 2.10 8.43
N ALA A 602 72.25 1.96 9.71
CA ALA A 602 73.66 1.96 10.14
C ALA A 602 74.24 0.58 10.47
N GLY A 603 73.51 -0.52 10.24
CA GLY A 603 73.99 -1.87 10.56
C GLY A 603 73.63 -2.92 9.51
N GLY A 604 74.60 -3.27 8.68
CA GLY A 604 74.78 -4.58 8.03
C GLY A 604 73.64 -5.15 7.20
N HIS A 605 73.91 -5.39 5.90
CA HIS A 605 73.13 -6.26 5.03
C HIS A 605 72.74 -7.57 5.74
N SER A 606 71.46 -7.68 6.09
CA SER A 606 70.78 -8.94 6.40
C SER A 606 69.53 -8.97 5.53
N SER A 607 69.47 -9.98 4.66
CA SER A 607 68.36 -10.23 3.75
C SER A 607 67.04 -10.29 4.52
N ALA A 608 66.14 -9.34 4.26
CA ALA A 608 64.78 -9.37 4.80
C ALA A 608 64.03 -10.58 4.23
N SER A 609 63.96 -11.60 5.07
CA SER A 609 63.26 -12.86 4.92
C SER A 609 61.75 -12.64 4.79
N SER A 610 61.13 -13.51 3.98
CA SER A 610 59.70 -13.69 3.70
C SER A 610 58.79 -13.97 4.91
N GLN A 611 59.23 -13.71 6.14
CA GLN A 611 58.51 -14.01 7.38
C GLN A 611 57.36 -13.06 7.71
N ASN A 612 57.30 -11.85 7.12
CA ASN A 612 56.25 -10.87 7.47
C ASN A 612 54.90 -11.09 6.75
N PHE A 613 54.86 -11.96 5.74
CA PHE A 613 53.65 -12.23 4.96
C PHE A 613 52.66 -13.14 5.70
N GLY A 614 53.18 -14.20 6.35
CA GLY A 614 52.38 -15.11 7.16
C GLY A 614 51.70 -14.43 8.34
N ASP A 615 52.40 -13.52 9.03
CA ASP A 615 51.86 -12.78 10.17
C ASP A 615 50.76 -11.79 9.79
N ARG A 616 50.83 -11.21 8.59
CA ARG A 616 49.77 -10.33 8.05
C ARG A 616 48.50 -11.13 7.72
N ILE A 617 48.63 -12.29 7.08
CA ILE A 617 47.50 -13.21 6.83
C ILE A 617 46.91 -13.70 8.15
N LEU A 618 47.75 -14.06 9.13
CA LEU A 618 47.28 -14.55 10.42
C LEU A 618 46.57 -13.45 11.22
N LYS A 619 47.06 -12.20 11.19
CA LYS A 619 46.37 -11.04 11.79
C LYS A 619 45.04 -10.77 11.11
N PHE A 620 44.97 -10.82 9.78
CA PHE A 620 43.72 -10.63 9.05
C PHE A 620 42.68 -11.70 9.43
N ILE A 621 43.05 -12.98 9.43
CA ILE A 621 42.14 -14.08 9.82
C ILE A 621 41.68 -13.92 11.28
N LYS A 622 42.56 -13.50 12.18
CA LYS A 622 42.22 -13.24 13.60
C LYS A 622 41.29 -12.03 13.80
N SER A 623 41.26 -11.09 12.86
CA SER A 623 40.48 -9.85 12.97
C SER A 623 39.03 -10.01 12.51
N TYR A 624 38.70 -11.04 11.73
CA TYR A 624 37.37 -11.25 11.13
C TYR A 624 36.78 -12.65 11.36
N PRO A 625 36.78 -13.21 12.60
CA PRO A 625 36.36 -14.59 12.84
C PRO A 625 34.89 -14.87 12.51
N ALA A 626 34.01 -13.87 12.67
CA ALA A 626 32.57 -13.98 12.40
C ALA A 626 32.24 -14.00 10.90
N GLU A 627 32.99 -13.26 10.08
CA GLU A 627 32.79 -13.19 8.62
C GLU A 627 33.36 -14.40 7.88
N ILE A 628 34.40 -15.03 8.46
CA ILE A 628 34.99 -16.27 7.95
C ILE A 628 34.17 -17.50 8.35
N GLY A 629 33.17 -17.35 9.24
CA GLY A 629 32.25 -18.41 9.63
C GLY A 629 32.89 -19.52 10.47
N ILE A 630 33.93 -19.21 11.23
CA ILE A 630 34.65 -20.20 12.06
C ILE A 630 34.02 -20.23 13.45
N THR A 631 32.91 -20.96 13.60
CA THR A 631 32.35 -21.34 14.90
C THR A 631 32.79 -22.76 15.25
N GLY A 632 33.97 -22.90 15.89
CA GLY A 632 34.45 -24.18 16.42
C GLY A 632 35.98 -24.25 16.55
N GLY A 633 36.49 -24.76 17.67
CA GLY A 633 37.89 -24.72 18.08
C GLY A 633 38.89 -25.30 17.06
N LEU A 634 40.02 -24.60 16.92
CA LEU A 634 41.15 -24.94 16.05
C LEU A 634 41.96 -26.12 16.60
N ALA A 635 41.89 -27.28 15.93
CA ALA A 635 42.90 -28.33 16.03
C ALA A 635 42.92 -29.19 14.75
N THR A 636 43.53 -28.69 13.67
CA THR A 636 44.40 -29.43 12.69
C THR A 636 44.62 -28.62 11.41
N VAL A 637 45.84 -28.72 10.87
CA VAL A 637 46.43 -27.93 9.78
C VAL A 637 45.84 -28.23 8.37
N VAL A 638 44.80 -29.06 8.25
CA VAL A 638 44.37 -29.61 6.95
C VAL A 638 43.25 -28.82 6.24
N THR A 639 42.57 -27.87 6.91
CA THR A 639 41.42 -27.13 6.33
C THR A 639 41.79 -25.77 5.71
N ILE A 640 43.03 -25.55 5.27
CA ILE A 640 43.44 -24.28 4.64
C ILE A 640 43.01 -24.23 3.16
N VAL A 641 42.94 -25.37 2.47
CA VAL A 641 42.69 -25.43 1.01
C VAL A 641 41.29 -24.94 0.61
N GLY A 642 40.26 -25.20 1.44
CA GLY A 642 38.89 -24.75 1.18
C GLY A 642 38.66 -23.24 1.38
N ILE A 643 39.34 -22.65 2.38
CA ILE A 643 39.25 -21.22 2.70
C ILE A 643 39.99 -20.39 1.65
N VAL A 644 41.15 -20.86 1.18
CA VAL A 644 41.92 -20.18 0.12
C VAL A 644 41.12 -20.09 -1.19
N LYS A 645 40.29 -21.09 -1.53
CA LYS A 645 39.48 -21.08 -2.77
C LYS A 645 38.31 -20.08 -2.73
N LYS A 646 37.64 -19.92 -1.59
CA LYS A 646 36.51 -18.97 -1.42
C LYS A 646 36.96 -17.51 -1.42
N PHE A 647 38.16 -17.25 -0.91
CA PHE A 647 38.74 -15.90 -0.81
C PHE A 647 39.84 -15.62 -1.85
N TRP A 648 40.02 -16.51 -2.84
CA TRP A 648 41.06 -16.36 -3.87
C TRP A 648 40.91 -15.07 -4.66
N GLY A 649 39.69 -14.59 -4.90
CA GLY A 649 39.45 -13.29 -5.54
C GLY A 649 40.06 -12.12 -4.74
N THR A 650 39.79 -12.06 -3.43
CA THR A 650 40.32 -11.01 -2.54
C THR A 650 41.84 -11.15 -2.34
N ILE A 651 42.34 -12.39 -2.21
CA ILE A 651 43.78 -12.68 -2.07
C ILE A 651 44.54 -12.37 -3.36
N ALA A 652 43.98 -12.70 -4.53
CA ALA A 652 44.56 -12.40 -5.84
C ALA A 652 44.59 -10.89 -6.11
N THR A 653 43.55 -10.15 -5.73
CA THR A 653 43.56 -8.68 -5.81
C THR A 653 44.69 -8.09 -4.95
N ILE A 654 44.87 -8.58 -3.72
CA ILE A 654 45.98 -8.16 -2.84
C ILE A 654 47.34 -8.52 -3.46
N LEU A 655 47.49 -9.73 -4.02
CA LEU A 655 48.73 -10.20 -4.65
C LEU A 655 49.09 -9.42 -5.91
N ILE A 656 48.12 -9.11 -6.78
CA ILE A 656 48.33 -8.34 -8.02
C ILE A 656 48.71 -6.88 -7.69
N THR A 657 48.23 -6.31 -6.59
CA THR A 657 48.60 -4.95 -6.15
C THR A 657 49.93 -4.86 -5.38
N SER A 658 50.62 -5.98 -5.15
CA SER A 658 51.86 -6.06 -4.34
C SER A 658 53.12 -6.38 -5.14
N VAL A 659 53.03 -6.41 -6.48
CA VAL A 659 54.16 -6.52 -7.42
C VAL A 659 54.43 -5.17 -8.08
#